data_AF-A0A137QFL4-F1
#
_entry.id   AF-A0A137QFL4-F1
#
_cell.length_a   1.000
_cell.length_b   1.000
_cell.length_c   1.000
_cell.angle_alpha   90.00
_cell.angle_beta   90.00
_cell.angle_gamma   90.00
#
_symmetry.space_group_name_H-M   'P 1'
#
loop_
_entity.id
_entity.type
_entity.pdbx_description
1 polymer ?
#
loop_
_entity_poly.entity_id
_entity_poly.type
_entity_poly.pdbx_seq_one_letter_code
_entity_poly.pdbx_strand_id
1 'polypeptide(L)'
;MVGQNGVGKSVLMHVLGNDILIGLPQNVRFLYIKQLEEFKEGRTVLEEVLSADTERESIIREAQALQSLSSSSSSSSSTNKIIYNILLTRSSQHLTLAQKIATLRSGQRGHTARQALLLAESSHSDLQSKNPEEYITEKMVNEVMEEVFRKYEVLDVEGDIGRAKGILKGLGFGDDEIEMEGKGVGVGTLSGGWKMRVVLAKALFVKPDVLLLDEPTNHLDLPAILWLQEYLTQSSETSGQTIVVVSHDRNFLDNVTEETIVFKDRVLKYHAGNYEDWERNTEEQRRRKTRLKELEMKRKQKIVSSIQKNVAQAKSTGDDKRLGMVASRKKMRVVLAKALFVKPDVLLLDEPTNHLDLPAILWLQEYLAQSSETSGQTIVVVSHDRNFLDNVTEETIVFKDRVLKYHAGNYEDWERNTEEQRRRKTRLKELEMKRKQKIVSSIQKNVAQAKSTGDDKRLGMVASRKKKILSSIQKNVAQAKSTGDAKRLGMVASRKKKLERLGMERLEDGKRFKESYHGFRKEIVIEEGFKTAPILIPPPEPFNFPGKTFLQLSEVSFKYKGSSKTVINKVSLDIGPGARIGLLGPNGCGKSTLMNLLAGELEPTLGEVKKHHRLRIGYFSQHTVDKLELNLTPLQQLVKSYPDVVISENDARSHFGSLGISGEPVTRSIRTLSGGQRNRVALGLITFHRPHVLLLDEITNHLDMGTVESLVEALCGFEGALVVVSHDVWFLKQVIEGQEDDEEEGEKEGVLYRVTKQGELRQWTKGLEAYVERVHKSVKL
;
A
#
# COMPACT_ATOMS: atom_id res chain seq x y z
N MET A 1 -3.17 4.36 1.80
CA MET A 1 -2.85 3.87 0.44
C MET A 1 -1.38 3.49 0.38
N VAL A 2 -1.08 2.26 -0.02
CA VAL A 2 0.27 1.68 -0.03
C VAL A 2 0.62 1.18 -1.44
N GLY A 3 1.89 1.27 -1.80
CA GLY A 3 2.42 0.82 -3.09
C GLY A 3 3.87 1.25 -3.28
N GLN A 4 4.56 0.64 -4.25
CA GLN A 4 5.94 0.98 -4.60
C GLN A 4 6.10 2.45 -5.02
N ASN A 5 7.32 2.97 -4.88
CA ASN A 5 7.65 4.28 -5.40
C ASN A 5 7.52 4.31 -6.93
N GLY A 6 6.92 5.39 -7.46
CA GLY A 6 6.75 5.58 -8.90
C GLY A 6 5.53 4.94 -9.53
N VAL A 7 4.67 4.23 -8.78
CA VAL A 7 3.41 3.64 -9.32
C VAL A 7 2.33 4.68 -9.65
N GLY A 8 2.54 5.95 -9.26
CA GLY A 8 1.63 7.06 -9.54
C GLY A 8 0.72 7.48 -8.37
N LYS A 9 1.00 7.05 -7.12
CA LYS A 9 0.22 7.44 -5.91
C LYS A 9 0.03 8.95 -5.82
N SER A 10 1.11 9.72 -5.80
CA SER A 10 1.06 11.19 -5.71
C SER A 10 0.42 11.83 -6.95
N VAL A 11 0.54 11.22 -8.14
CA VAL A 11 -0.13 11.70 -9.36
C VAL A 11 -1.64 11.55 -9.20
N LEU A 12 -2.12 10.40 -8.70
CA LEU A 12 -3.53 10.18 -8.41
C LEU A 12 -4.05 11.21 -7.39
N MET A 13 -3.31 11.44 -6.31
CA MET A 13 -3.65 12.45 -5.29
C MET A 13 -3.71 13.86 -5.87
N HIS A 14 -2.75 14.23 -6.73
CA HIS A 14 -2.73 15.51 -7.42
C HIS A 14 -3.93 15.69 -8.36
N VAL A 15 -4.33 14.64 -9.07
CA VAL A 15 -5.49 14.66 -9.97
C VAL A 15 -6.80 14.75 -9.19
N LEU A 16 -6.90 14.10 -8.03
CA LEU A 16 -8.04 14.20 -7.13
C LEU A 16 -8.14 15.59 -6.50
N GLY A 17 -7.06 16.11 -5.92
CA GLY A 17 -7.07 17.42 -5.24
C GLY A 17 -7.32 18.61 -6.17
N ASN A 18 -7.02 18.48 -7.46
CA ASN A 18 -7.27 19.52 -8.46
C ASN A 18 -8.56 19.31 -9.28
N ASP A 19 -9.44 18.39 -8.88
CA ASP A 19 -10.72 18.09 -9.55
C ASP A 19 -10.58 17.78 -11.06
N ILE A 20 -9.48 17.13 -11.43
CA ILE A 20 -9.16 16.79 -12.82
C ILE A 20 -9.89 15.49 -13.23
N LEU A 21 -10.15 14.59 -12.28
CA LEU A 21 -10.77 13.28 -12.53
C LEU A 21 -12.22 13.39 -13.04
N ILE A 22 -12.53 12.65 -14.10
CA ILE A 22 -13.86 12.60 -14.72
C ILE A 22 -14.80 11.82 -13.80
N GLY A 23 -15.95 12.39 -13.47
CA GLY A 23 -17.00 11.74 -12.67
C GLY A 23 -17.03 12.11 -11.20
N LEU A 24 -16.10 12.96 -10.71
CA LEU A 24 -16.16 13.46 -9.33
C LEU A 24 -17.36 14.41 -9.10
N PRO A 25 -18.03 14.31 -7.93
CA PRO A 25 -19.08 15.24 -7.51
C PRO A 25 -18.52 16.64 -7.22
N GLN A 26 -19.22 17.69 -7.67
CA GLN A 26 -18.75 19.09 -7.54
C GLN A 26 -18.96 19.69 -6.15
N ASN A 27 -19.74 19.04 -5.29
CA ASN A 27 -20.09 19.48 -3.95
C ASN A 27 -19.20 18.87 -2.86
N VAL A 28 -18.13 18.16 -3.23
CA VAL A 28 -17.19 17.55 -2.30
C VAL A 28 -15.87 18.31 -2.38
N ARG A 29 -15.43 18.89 -1.27
CA ARG A 29 -14.18 19.64 -1.18
C ARG A 29 -13.03 18.69 -0.91
N PHE A 30 -12.21 18.47 -1.95
CA PHE A 30 -10.93 17.80 -1.82
C PHE A 30 -9.85 18.83 -1.45
N LEU A 31 -9.02 18.50 -0.47
CA LEU A 31 -7.83 19.30 -0.17
C LEU A 31 -6.61 18.40 -0.24
N TYR A 32 -5.68 18.74 -1.13
CA TYR A 32 -4.40 18.07 -1.23
C TYR A 32 -3.31 18.92 -0.60
N ILE A 33 -2.58 18.35 0.36
CA ILE A 33 -1.59 19.07 1.16
C ILE A 33 -0.59 19.88 0.32
N LYS A 34 -0.14 19.37 -0.84
CA LYS A 34 0.82 20.08 -1.70
C LYS A 34 0.29 21.37 -2.33
N GLN A 35 -1.03 21.58 -2.36
CA GLN A 35 -1.62 22.84 -2.83
C GLN A 35 -1.32 24.01 -1.88
N LEU A 36 -0.87 23.73 -0.65
CA LEU A 36 -0.66 24.72 0.41
C LEU A 36 0.83 25.06 0.63
N GLU A 37 1.73 24.57 -0.23
CA GLU A 37 3.19 24.80 -0.17
C GLU A 37 3.61 26.22 -0.58
N GLU A 38 2.69 27.04 -1.10
CA GLU A 38 2.94 28.44 -1.40
C GLU A 38 2.82 29.30 -0.13
N PHE A 39 3.86 30.09 0.13
CA PHE A 39 3.96 30.99 1.29
C PHE A 39 4.10 32.44 0.83
N LYS A 40 3.41 33.36 1.51
CA LYS A 40 3.60 34.79 1.27
C LYS A 40 4.69 35.35 2.17
N GLU A 41 5.53 36.21 1.60
CA GLU A 41 6.59 36.88 2.35
C GLU A 41 6.00 37.82 3.41
N GLY A 42 6.67 37.90 4.57
CA GLY A 42 6.33 38.84 5.64
C GLY A 42 5.24 38.40 6.63
N ARG A 43 4.54 37.29 6.38
CA ARG A 43 3.53 36.75 7.31
C ARG A 43 4.14 35.92 8.45
N THR A 44 3.48 35.95 9.60
CA THR A 44 3.78 35.05 10.73
C THR A 44 3.27 33.64 10.45
N VAL A 45 3.73 32.66 11.23
CA VAL A 45 3.27 31.27 11.11
C VAL A 45 1.77 31.16 11.40
N LEU A 46 1.28 31.87 12.41
CA LEU A 46 -0.13 31.88 12.79
C LEU A 46 -1.01 32.50 11.71
N GLU A 47 -0.62 33.66 11.17
CA GLU A 47 -1.33 34.31 10.06
C GLU A 47 -1.41 33.42 8.83
N GLU A 48 -0.34 32.71 8.52
CA GLU A 48 -0.28 31.83 7.37
C GLU A 48 -1.26 30.65 7.50
N VAL A 49 -1.38 30.07 8.70
CA VAL A 49 -2.39 29.03 9.02
C VAL A 49 -3.81 29.58 8.93
N LEU A 50 -4.08 30.73 9.56
CA LEU A 50 -5.42 31.33 9.55
C LEU A 50 -5.87 31.74 8.15
N SER A 51 -4.94 32.12 7.28
CA SER A 51 -5.21 32.51 5.89
C SER A 51 -5.43 31.31 4.95
N ALA A 52 -5.23 30.08 5.41
CA ALA A 52 -5.47 28.89 4.60
C ALA A 52 -6.95 28.69 4.29
N ASP A 53 -7.82 29.09 5.21
CA ASP A 53 -9.26 29.14 4.98
C ASP A 53 -9.64 30.44 4.28
N THR A 54 -9.66 30.39 2.95
CA THR A 54 -9.91 31.55 2.08
C THR A 54 -11.35 32.07 2.21
N GLU A 55 -12.31 31.18 2.49
CA GLU A 55 -13.72 31.56 2.69
C GLU A 55 -13.86 32.37 3.98
N ARG A 56 -13.30 31.86 5.08
CA ARG A 56 -13.22 32.58 6.35
C ARG A 56 -12.50 33.92 6.20
N GLU A 57 -11.34 33.96 5.56
CA GLU A 57 -10.57 35.20 5.38
C GLU A 57 -11.34 36.23 4.54
N SER A 58 -12.10 35.78 3.53
CA SER A 58 -12.97 36.66 2.74
C SER A 58 -14.09 37.25 3.59
N ILE A 59 -14.78 36.44 4.39
CA ILE A 59 -15.89 36.91 5.25
C ILE A 59 -15.38 37.93 6.27
N ILE A 60 -14.23 37.68 6.91
CA ILE A 60 -13.64 38.61 7.89
C ILE A 60 -13.27 39.95 7.22
N ARG A 61 -12.64 39.92 6.04
CA ARG A 61 -12.29 41.15 5.30
C ARG A 61 -13.52 41.93 4.87
N GLU A 62 -14.54 41.24 4.37
CA GLU A 62 -15.82 41.86 3.98
C GLU A 62 -16.50 42.50 5.21
N ALA A 63 -16.57 41.79 6.34
CA ALA A 63 -17.14 42.30 7.58
C ALA A 63 -16.37 43.52 8.12
N GLN A 64 -15.03 43.49 8.10
CA GLN A 64 -14.20 44.63 8.53
C GLN A 64 -14.39 45.85 7.61
N ALA A 65 -14.46 45.65 6.29
CA ALA A 65 -14.74 46.72 5.35
C ALA A 65 -16.11 47.36 5.62
N LEU A 66 -17.13 46.56 5.93
CA LEU A 66 -18.46 47.04 6.28
C LEU A 66 -18.53 47.69 7.67
N GLN A 67 -17.78 47.19 8.66
CA GLN A 67 -17.69 47.80 9.99
C GLN A 67 -17.01 49.17 9.96
N SER A 68 -16.03 49.39 9.08
CA SER A 68 -15.36 50.69 8.93
C SER A 68 -16.32 51.84 8.54
N LEU A 69 -17.44 51.50 7.89
CA LEU A 69 -18.52 52.43 7.54
C LEU A 69 -19.33 52.90 8.76
N SER A 70 -19.40 52.10 9.82
CA SER A 70 -20.15 52.46 11.04
C SER A 70 -19.41 53.48 11.92
N SER A 71 -18.08 53.52 11.83
CA SER A 71 -17.21 54.41 12.60
C SER A 71 -16.92 55.76 11.94
N SER A 72 -17.20 55.90 10.63
CA SER A 72 -16.97 57.13 9.87
C SER A 72 -18.30 57.73 9.44
N SER A 73 -18.49 59.05 9.61
CA SER A 73 -19.75 59.77 9.32
C SER A 73 -20.29 59.37 7.94
N SER A 74 -21.40 58.62 7.92
CA SER A 74 -21.88 57.84 6.78
C SER A 74 -22.33 58.72 5.62
N SER A 75 -21.53 58.80 4.55
CA SER A 75 -22.01 59.25 3.25
C SER A 75 -22.51 58.05 2.43
N SER A 76 -23.66 58.19 1.75
CA SER A 76 -24.20 57.14 0.88
C SER A 76 -23.22 56.76 -0.24
N SER A 77 -22.37 57.70 -0.68
CA SER A 77 -21.32 57.47 -1.68
C SER A 77 -20.22 56.52 -1.18
N SER A 78 -19.79 56.66 0.08
CA SER A 78 -18.77 55.77 0.67
C SER A 78 -19.27 54.32 0.80
N THR A 79 -20.53 54.16 1.20
CA THR A 79 -21.19 52.85 1.36
C THR A 79 -21.32 52.13 0.02
N ASN A 80 -21.79 52.84 -1.01
CA ASN A 80 -21.92 52.29 -2.36
C ASN A 80 -20.57 51.84 -2.93
N LYS A 81 -19.49 52.61 -2.69
CA LYS A 81 -18.13 52.25 -3.12
C LYS A 81 -17.62 50.97 -2.46
N ILE A 82 -17.83 50.81 -1.15
CA ILE A 82 -17.36 49.61 -0.43
C ILE A 82 -18.12 48.36 -0.89
N ILE A 83 -19.44 48.43 -1.03
CA ILE A 83 -20.24 47.28 -1.49
C ILE A 83 -19.93 46.94 -2.95
N TYR A 84 -19.75 47.95 -3.80
CA TYR A 84 -19.28 47.73 -5.16
C TYR A 84 -17.93 47.00 -5.19
N ASN A 85 -16.97 47.41 -4.35
CA ASN A 85 -15.66 46.74 -4.24
C ASN A 85 -15.77 45.28 -3.75
N ILE A 86 -16.68 44.97 -2.83
CA ILE A 86 -16.95 43.60 -2.39
C ILE A 86 -17.48 42.75 -3.56
N LEU A 87 -18.49 43.25 -4.28
CA LEU A 87 -19.06 42.55 -5.44
C LEU A 87 -18.02 42.36 -6.56
N LEU A 88 -17.19 43.37 -6.80
CA LEU A 88 -16.11 43.32 -7.78
C LEU A 88 -15.05 42.28 -7.38
N THR A 89 -14.69 42.22 -6.10
CA THR A 89 -13.72 41.24 -5.57
C THR A 89 -14.26 39.82 -5.69
N ARG A 90 -15.52 39.57 -5.30
CA ARG A 90 -16.18 38.25 -5.45
C ARG A 90 -16.23 37.82 -6.92
N SER A 91 -16.57 38.75 -7.81
CA SER A 91 -16.61 38.49 -9.26
C SER A 91 -15.22 38.14 -9.83
N SER A 92 -14.17 38.85 -9.39
CA SER A 92 -12.78 38.56 -9.77
C SER A 92 -12.31 37.18 -9.28
N GLN A 93 -12.64 36.82 -8.03
CA GLN A 93 -12.36 35.48 -7.49
C GLN A 93 -13.07 34.39 -8.28
N HIS A 94 -14.35 34.58 -8.61
CA HIS A 94 -15.13 33.66 -9.43
C HIS A 94 -14.54 33.49 -10.84
N LEU A 95 -14.10 34.59 -11.46
CA LEU A 95 -13.40 34.57 -12.74
C LEU A 95 -12.09 33.76 -12.66
N THR A 96 -11.28 34.00 -11.63
CA THR A 96 -10.00 33.31 -11.43
C THR A 96 -10.21 31.79 -11.24
N LEU A 97 -11.24 31.40 -10.47
CA LEU A 97 -11.63 30.00 -10.32
C LEU A 97 -12.11 29.38 -11.64
N ALA A 98 -12.96 30.09 -12.39
CA ALA A 98 -13.44 29.62 -13.69
C ALA A 98 -12.30 29.43 -14.70
N GLN A 99 -11.31 30.35 -14.72
CA GLN A 99 -10.11 30.24 -15.55
C GLN A 99 -9.29 29.00 -15.18
N LYS A 100 -9.04 28.78 -13.88
CA LYS A 100 -8.33 27.60 -13.38
C LYS A 100 -9.05 26.29 -13.75
N ILE A 101 -10.36 26.26 -13.63
CA ILE A 101 -11.16 25.06 -13.98
C ILE A 101 -11.13 24.81 -15.50
N ALA A 102 -11.19 25.87 -16.32
CA ALA A 102 -11.17 25.75 -17.77
C ALA A 102 -9.82 25.30 -18.34
N THR A 103 -8.69 25.67 -17.70
CA THR A 103 -7.35 25.21 -18.09
C THR A 103 -7.10 23.75 -17.73
N LEU A 104 -7.62 23.29 -16.60
CA LEU A 104 -7.40 21.93 -16.09
C LEU A 104 -8.30 20.86 -16.72
N ARG A 105 -9.45 21.24 -17.30
CA ARG A 105 -10.46 20.29 -17.84
C ARG A 105 -10.38 20.16 -19.37
N SER A 106 -10.56 18.94 -19.87
CA SER A 106 -10.58 18.62 -21.31
C SER A 106 -11.89 17.94 -21.75
N GLY A 107 -12.10 17.82 -23.06
CA GLY A 107 -13.28 17.16 -23.64
C GLY A 107 -14.61 17.90 -23.38
N GLN A 108 -15.69 17.14 -23.19
CA GLN A 108 -17.06 17.66 -23.00
C GLN A 108 -17.17 18.61 -21.79
N ARG A 109 -16.54 18.26 -20.65
CA ARG A 109 -16.51 19.10 -19.45
C ARG A 109 -15.57 20.31 -19.60
N GLY A 110 -14.53 20.21 -20.44
CA GLY A 110 -13.72 21.36 -20.85
C GLY A 110 -14.53 22.38 -21.63
N HIS A 111 -15.44 21.93 -22.51
CA HIS A 111 -16.40 22.81 -23.19
C HIS A 111 -17.34 23.51 -22.21
N THR A 112 -17.95 22.79 -21.26
CA THR A 112 -18.82 23.42 -20.25
C THR A 112 -18.05 24.37 -19.33
N ALA A 113 -16.80 24.02 -18.96
CA ALA A 113 -15.95 24.89 -18.16
C ALA A 113 -15.56 26.18 -18.90
N ARG A 114 -15.29 26.10 -20.21
CA ARG A 114 -15.04 27.29 -21.04
C ARG A 114 -16.29 28.15 -21.23
N GLN A 115 -17.47 27.53 -21.33
CA GLN A 115 -18.74 28.29 -21.33
C GLN A 115 -18.95 29.02 -20.00
N ALA A 116 -18.70 28.35 -18.87
CA ALA A 116 -18.78 28.98 -17.55
C ALA A 116 -17.73 30.10 -17.39
N LEU A 117 -16.53 29.92 -17.94
CA LEU A 117 -15.50 30.95 -18.00
C LEU A 117 -15.97 32.18 -18.80
N LEU A 118 -16.50 31.98 -20.01
CA LEU A 118 -17.01 33.08 -20.84
C LEU A 118 -18.14 33.84 -20.13
N LEU A 119 -19.03 33.15 -19.42
CA LEU A 119 -20.07 33.77 -18.60
C LEU A 119 -19.48 34.58 -17.43
N ALA A 120 -18.45 34.05 -16.76
CA ALA A 120 -17.75 34.76 -15.69
C ALA A 120 -16.98 35.98 -16.20
N GLU A 121 -16.32 35.89 -17.37
CA GLU A 121 -15.63 36.99 -18.04
C GLU A 121 -16.60 38.10 -18.44
N SER A 122 -17.72 37.75 -19.09
CA SER A 122 -18.81 38.68 -19.41
C SER A 122 -19.31 39.36 -18.15
N SER A 123 -19.68 38.58 -17.13
CA SER A 123 -20.25 39.14 -15.88
C SER A 123 -19.26 40.05 -15.15
N HIS A 124 -17.96 39.71 -15.14
CA HIS A 124 -16.93 40.52 -14.51
C HIS A 124 -16.66 41.82 -15.28
N SER A 125 -16.54 41.73 -16.61
CA SER A 125 -16.38 42.88 -17.49
C SER A 125 -17.58 43.83 -17.41
N ASP A 126 -18.79 43.28 -17.42
CA ASP A 126 -20.02 44.05 -17.28
C ASP A 126 -20.06 44.79 -15.94
N LEU A 127 -19.66 44.15 -14.84
CA LEU A 127 -19.64 44.78 -13.52
C LEU A 127 -18.56 45.87 -13.41
N GLN A 128 -17.36 45.64 -13.99
CA GLN A 128 -16.26 46.62 -14.04
C GLN A 128 -16.65 47.91 -14.79
N SER A 129 -17.51 47.81 -15.81
CA SER A 129 -17.92 48.96 -16.63
C SER A 129 -18.94 49.89 -15.96
N LYS A 130 -19.53 49.48 -14.82
CA LYS A 130 -20.63 50.19 -14.17
C LYS A 130 -20.15 51.20 -13.13
N ASN A 131 -20.83 52.35 -13.07
CA ASN A 131 -20.60 53.35 -12.03
C ASN A 131 -21.11 52.87 -10.66
N PRO A 132 -20.30 52.91 -9.59
CA PRO A 132 -20.70 52.47 -8.26
C PRO A 132 -21.94 53.19 -7.69
N GLU A 133 -22.12 54.47 -8.03
CA GLU A 133 -23.22 55.29 -7.51
C GLU A 133 -24.57 55.02 -8.20
N GLU A 134 -24.55 54.48 -9.43
CA GLU A 134 -25.77 54.21 -10.21
C GLU A 134 -26.18 52.73 -10.12
N TYR A 135 -25.20 51.83 -10.00
CA TYR A 135 -25.44 50.40 -9.98
C TYR A 135 -25.89 49.86 -8.62
N ILE A 136 -25.40 50.43 -7.52
CA ILE A 136 -25.69 49.96 -6.17
C ILE A 136 -27.03 50.56 -5.69
N THR A 137 -27.99 49.69 -5.40
CA THR A 137 -29.31 50.06 -4.86
C THR A 137 -29.36 49.82 -3.36
N GLU A 138 -30.22 50.54 -2.64
CA GLU A 138 -30.43 50.33 -1.19
C GLU A 138 -30.80 48.87 -0.85
N LYS A 139 -31.55 48.20 -1.73
CA LYS A 139 -31.88 46.79 -1.58
C LYS A 139 -30.64 45.90 -1.61
N MET A 140 -29.74 46.12 -2.57
CA MET A 140 -28.47 45.38 -2.66
C MET A 140 -27.56 45.63 -1.46
N VAL A 141 -27.55 46.87 -0.95
CA VAL A 141 -26.80 47.24 0.26
C VAL A 141 -27.26 46.38 1.43
N ASN A 142 -28.57 46.32 1.67
CA ASN A 142 -29.13 45.54 2.76
C ASN A 142 -28.90 44.03 2.59
N GLU A 143 -29.08 43.49 1.38
CA GLU A 143 -28.86 42.05 1.11
C GLU A 143 -27.41 41.62 1.36
N VAL A 144 -26.43 42.39 0.87
CA VAL A 144 -24.99 42.07 1.06
C VAL A 144 -24.60 42.22 2.53
N MET A 145 -25.07 43.28 3.20
CA MET A 145 -24.81 43.50 4.62
C MET A 145 -25.35 42.34 5.46
N GLU A 146 -26.63 41.96 5.26
CA GLU A 146 -27.26 40.86 5.99
C GLU A 146 -26.56 39.53 5.71
N GLU A 147 -26.17 39.27 4.46
CA GLU A 147 -25.43 38.06 4.10
C GLU A 147 -24.08 37.97 4.82
N VAL A 148 -23.28 39.04 4.79
CA VAL A 148 -21.93 39.07 5.37
C VAL A 148 -21.99 38.97 6.88
N PHE A 149 -22.85 39.76 7.55
CA PHE A 149 -22.95 39.72 9.00
C PHE A 149 -23.50 38.39 9.51
N ARG A 150 -24.49 37.80 8.84
CA ARG A 150 -24.97 36.45 9.19
C ARG A 150 -23.86 35.41 9.09
N LYS A 151 -23.01 35.47 8.05
CA LYS A 151 -21.86 34.57 7.94
C LYS A 151 -20.80 34.86 8.99
N TYR A 152 -20.56 36.14 9.31
CA TYR A 152 -19.59 36.56 10.33
C TYR A 152 -20.00 36.16 11.75
N GLU A 153 -21.28 36.26 12.11
CA GLU A 153 -21.80 35.84 13.42
C GLU A 153 -21.62 34.34 13.71
N VAL A 154 -21.58 33.52 12.65
CA VAL A 154 -21.34 32.07 12.78
C VAL A 154 -19.84 31.77 12.97
N LEU A 155 -18.95 32.69 12.59
CA LEU A 155 -17.51 32.50 12.72
C LEU A 155 -17.04 32.78 14.16
N ASP A 156 -16.48 31.77 14.80
CA ASP A 156 -15.78 31.91 16.07
C ASP A 156 -14.32 32.34 15.84
N VAL A 157 -14.11 33.64 15.60
CA VAL A 157 -12.79 34.19 15.26
C VAL A 157 -11.76 33.95 16.37
N GLU A 158 -12.16 34.08 17.64
CA GLU A 158 -11.28 33.87 18.79
C GLU A 158 -10.98 32.37 19.00
N GLY A 159 -12.00 31.52 18.90
CA GLY A 159 -11.83 30.06 18.97
C GLY A 159 -10.93 29.52 17.86
N ASP A 160 -11.02 30.06 16.65
CA ASP A 160 -10.15 29.70 15.54
C ASP A 160 -8.67 30.03 15.79
N ILE A 161 -8.38 31.16 16.44
CA ILE A 161 -7.00 31.50 16.83
C ILE A 161 -6.50 30.48 17.85
N GLY A 162 -7.31 30.17 18.87
CA GLY A 162 -6.99 29.16 19.86
C GLY A 162 -6.72 27.78 19.24
N ARG A 163 -7.56 27.38 18.28
CA ARG A 163 -7.42 26.14 17.51
C ARG A 163 -6.16 26.10 16.66
N ALA A 164 -5.89 27.17 15.90
CA ALA A 164 -4.67 27.27 15.09
C ALA A 164 -3.40 27.19 15.95
N LYS A 165 -3.39 27.87 17.11
CA LYS A 165 -2.30 27.75 18.09
C LYS A 165 -2.17 26.33 18.64
N GLY A 166 -3.29 25.66 18.95
CA GLY A 166 -3.31 24.26 19.40
C GLY A 166 -2.69 23.30 18.40
N ILE A 167 -3.08 23.40 17.11
CA ILE A 167 -2.53 22.59 16.02
C ILE A 167 -1.02 22.84 15.87
N LEU A 168 -0.59 24.10 15.88
CA LEU A 168 0.83 24.45 15.77
C LEU A 168 1.65 23.91 16.96
N LYS A 169 1.15 24.04 18.19
CA LYS A 169 1.81 23.47 19.38
C LYS A 169 1.95 21.96 19.28
N GLY A 170 0.90 21.28 18.83
CA GLY A 170 0.90 19.83 18.60
C GLY A 170 1.93 19.36 17.57
N LEU A 171 2.11 20.15 16.51
CA LEU A 171 3.15 19.93 15.49
C LEU A 171 4.56 20.37 15.94
N GLY A 172 4.71 20.84 17.18
CA GLY A 172 5.99 21.09 17.83
C GLY A 172 6.47 22.55 17.80
N PHE A 173 5.63 23.51 17.38
CA PHE A 173 5.98 24.94 17.44
C PHE A 173 5.90 25.46 18.88
N GLY A 174 6.91 26.22 19.31
CA GLY A 174 6.90 26.93 20.60
C GLY A 174 6.06 28.21 20.56
N ASP A 175 5.64 28.72 21.73
CA ASP A 175 4.88 29.98 21.82
C ASP A 175 5.61 31.15 21.14
N ASP A 176 6.93 31.26 21.35
CA ASP A 176 7.77 32.28 20.71
C ASP A 176 7.78 32.17 19.18
N GLU A 177 7.68 30.95 18.62
CA GLU A 177 7.70 30.70 17.17
C GLU A 177 6.34 30.98 16.53
N ILE A 178 5.26 30.84 17.30
CA ILE A 178 3.88 31.09 16.86
C ILE A 178 3.58 32.58 16.84
N GLU A 179 4.01 33.33 17.87
CA GLU A 179 3.65 34.74 18.10
C GLU A 179 4.71 35.73 17.60
N MET A 180 5.62 35.30 16.71
CA MET A 180 6.80 36.07 16.31
C MET A 180 6.49 37.28 15.40
N GLU A 181 5.65 38.21 15.87
CA GLU A 181 5.42 39.54 15.31
C GLU A 181 6.70 40.40 15.47
N GLY A 182 7.13 41.07 14.39
CA GLY A 182 8.11 42.15 14.48
C GLY A 182 9.61 41.78 14.52
N LYS A 183 10.01 40.50 14.43
CA LYS A 183 11.43 40.09 14.41
C LYS A 183 12.05 39.91 13.00
N GLY A 184 11.30 40.15 11.93
CA GLY A 184 11.80 39.97 10.54
C GLY A 184 12.01 38.51 10.12
N VAL A 185 11.54 37.56 10.93
CA VAL A 185 11.65 36.11 10.72
C VAL A 185 10.27 35.60 10.28
N GLY A 186 9.93 35.81 9.00
CA GLY A 186 8.69 35.29 8.41
C GLY A 186 8.79 33.80 8.08
N VAL A 187 7.68 33.18 7.65
CA VAL A 187 7.62 31.76 7.20
C VAL A 187 8.71 31.42 6.17
N GLY A 188 9.16 32.40 5.38
CA GLY A 188 10.26 32.26 4.42
C GLY A 188 11.59 31.79 5.04
N THR A 189 11.86 32.11 6.31
CA THR A 189 13.10 31.77 7.03
C THR A 189 13.12 30.36 7.63
N LEU A 190 11.95 29.71 7.72
CA LEU A 190 11.84 28.35 8.24
C LEU A 190 12.54 27.36 7.29
N SER A 191 13.16 26.34 7.87
CA SER A 191 13.67 25.20 7.10
C SER A 191 12.54 24.50 6.33
N GLY A 192 12.85 23.76 5.26
CA GLY A 192 11.86 23.02 4.49
C GLY A 192 10.96 22.10 5.33
N GLY A 193 11.52 21.40 6.33
CA GLY A 193 10.75 20.54 7.23
C GLY A 193 9.77 21.32 8.12
N TRP A 194 10.20 22.47 8.65
CA TRP A 194 9.33 23.36 9.41
C TRP A 194 8.25 24.00 8.54
N LYS A 195 8.57 24.37 7.29
CA LYS A 195 7.58 24.80 6.30
C LYS A 195 6.51 23.73 6.08
N MET A 196 6.91 22.48 5.88
CA MET A 196 5.96 21.38 5.71
C MET A 196 5.03 21.19 6.92
N ARG A 197 5.51 21.44 8.15
CA ARG A 197 4.65 21.47 9.34
C ARG A 197 3.61 22.58 9.29
N VAL A 198 3.96 23.76 8.77
CA VAL A 198 2.98 24.84 8.52
C VAL A 198 1.97 24.40 7.47
N VAL A 199 2.40 23.76 6.37
CA VAL A 199 1.48 23.22 5.34
C VAL A 199 0.50 22.22 5.93
N LEU A 200 0.99 21.31 6.80
CA LEU A 200 0.15 20.37 7.51
C LEU A 200 -0.83 21.07 8.46
N ALA A 201 -0.37 22.09 9.20
CA ALA A 201 -1.23 22.91 10.05
C ALA A 201 -2.34 23.62 9.25
N LYS A 202 -2.00 24.20 8.09
CA LYS A 202 -2.96 24.79 7.14
C LYS A 202 -4.01 23.76 6.71
N ALA A 203 -3.57 22.55 6.35
CA ALA A 203 -4.48 21.49 5.89
C ALA A 203 -5.44 21.00 6.98
N LEU A 204 -4.95 20.83 8.22
CA LEU A 204 -5.78 20.44 9.37
C LEU A 204 -6.74 21.56 9.79
N PHE A 205 -6.35 22.82 9.62
CA PHE A 205 -7.18 23.98 9.97
C PHE A 205 -8.41 24.14 9.06
N VAL A 206 -8.27 23.92 7.75
CA VAL A 206 -9.32 24.18 6.74
C VAL A 206 -10.54 23.25 6.84
N LYS A 207 -10.38 22.03 7.39
CA LYS A 207 -11.47 21.02 7.53
C LYS A 207 -12.22 20.74 6.21
N PRO A 208 -11.55 20.19 5.18
CA PRO A 208 -12.19 19.74 3.93
C PRO A 208 -13.10 18.52 4.12
N ASP A 209 -13.92 18.17 3.13
CA ASP A 209 -14.72 16.93 3.17
C ASP A 209 -13.85 15.69 2.96
N VAL A 210 -12.85 15.81 2.07
CA VAL A 210 -11.83 14.80 1.83
C VAL A 210 -10.43 15.40 1.97
N LEU A 211 -9.69 14.96 2.98
CA LEU A 211 -8.31 15.37 3.23
C LEU A 211 -7.34 14.36 2.62
N LEU A 212 -6.46 14.83 1.72
CA LEU A 212 -5.47 14.01 1.02
C LEU A 212 -4.07 14.31 1.59
N LEU A 213 -3.52 13.39 2.38
CA LEU A 213 -2.18 13.49 2.98
C LEU A 213 -1.19 12.61 2.22
N ASP A 214 -0.08 13.19 1.74
CA ASP A 214 0.97 12.48 0.98
C ASP A 214 2.29 12.58 1.73
N GLU A 215 2.68 11.46 2.35
CA GLU A 215 3.84 11.29 3.23
C GLU A 215 3.94 12.34 4.37
N PRO A 216 2.89 12.46 5.22
CA PRO A 216 2.85 13.49 6.26
C PRO A 216 3.92 13.30 7.36
N THR A 217 4.48 12.10 7.52
CA THR A 217 5.42 11.74 8.60
C THR A 217 6.89 12.09 8.32
N ASN A 218 7.30 12.24 7.05
CA ASN A 218 8.72 12.41 6.64
C ASN A 218 9.45 13.61 7.28
N HIS A 219 8.72 14.61 7.76
CA HIS A 219 9.27 15.83 8.37
C HIS A 219 8.83 16.04 9.82
N LEU A 220 8.19 15.03 10.41
CA LEU A 220 7.70 15.04 11.77
C LEU A 220 8.65 14.21 12.66
N ASP A 221 8.83 14.68 13.89
CA ASP A 221 9.47 13.89 14.93
C ASP A 221 8.42 13.04 15.64
N LEU A 222 8.88 12.01 16.34
CA LEU A 222 8.00 11.09 17.06
C LEU A 222 6.90 11.77 17.90
N PRO A 223 7.16 12.85 18.68
CA PRO A 223 6.09 13.55 19.39
C PRO A 223 5.02 14.12 18.44
N ALA A 224 5.41 14.77 17.35
CA ALA A 224 4.48 15.34 16.37
C ALA A 224 3.74 14.25 15.57
N ILE A 225 4.39 13.11 15.30
CA ILE A 225 3.75 11.94 14.67
C ILE A 225 2.64 11.40 15.58
N LEU A 226 2.94 11.16 16.86
CA LEU A 226 1.96 10.66 17.83
C LEU A 226 0.82 11.66 18.05
N TRP A 227 1.13 12.95 18.12
CA TRP A 227 0.11 14.00 18.19
C TRP A 227 -0.82 13.96 16.98
N LEU A 228 -0.24 13.85 15.77
CA LEU A 228 -1.01 13.80 14.54
C LEU A 228 -1.89 12.54 14.50
N GLN A 229 -1.41 11.39 14.94
CA GLN A 229 -2.20 10.17 15.05
C GLN A 229 -3.42 10.38 15.96
N GLU A 230 -3.22 10.95 17.15
CA GLU A 230 -4.29 11.23 18.11
C GLU A 230 -5.27 12.30 17.56
N TYR A 231 -4.75 13.34 16.90
CA TYR A 231 -5.58 14.37 16.28
C TYR A 231 -6.46 13.81 15.15
N LEU A 232 -5.93 12.92 14.31
CA LEU A 232 -6.69 12.34 13.19
C LEU A 232 -7.70 11.26 13.64
N THR A 233 -7.52 10.65 14.81
CA THR A 233 -8.37 9.53 15.28
C THR A 233 -9.36 9.93 16.38
N GLN A 234 -8.99 10.82 17.29
CA GLN A 234 -9.76 11.11 18.50
C GLN A 234 -10.38 12.51 18.53
N SER A 235 -9.98 13.41 17.63
CA SER A 235 -10.54 14.76 17.66
C SER A 235 -12.01 14.74 17.21
N SER A 236 -12.89 15.36 18.00
CA SER A 236 -14.26 15.65 17.56
C SER A 236 -14.30 16.48 16.28
N GLU A 237 -13.19 17.16 15.99
CA GLU A 237 -12.96 18.03 14.84
C GLU A 237 -12.83 17.30 13.50
N THR A 238 -12.41 16.03 13.51
CA THR A 238 -12.27 15.19 12.31
C THR A 238 -13.48 14.28 12.10
N SER A 239 -14.47 14.34 12.99
CA SER A 239 -15.68 13.53 12.90
C SER A 239 -16.47 13.85 11.62
N GLY A 240 -16.62 12.84 10.75
CA GLY A 240 -17.32 12.96 9.47
C GLY A 240 -16.45 13.35 8.27
N GLN A 241 -15.15 13.60 8.48
CA GLN A 241 -14.19 13.85 7.41
C GLN A 241 -13.64 12.53 6.84
N THR A 242 -13.49 12.43 5.53
CA THR A 242 -12.77 11.30 4.90
C THR A 242 -11.29 11.66 4.76
N ILE A 243 -10.40 10.81 5.28
CA ILE A 243 -8.95 11.05 5.21
C ILE A 243 -8.31 9.95 4.35
N VAL A 244 -7.55 10.35 3.33
CA VAL A 244 -6.74 9.44 2.52
C VAL A 244 -5.27 9.74 2.77
N VAL A 245 -4.58 8.82 3.42
CA VAL A 245 -3.15 8.92 3.70
C VAL A 245 -2.36 8.05 2.75
N VAL A 246 -1.32 8.60 2.12
CA VAL A 246 -0.19 7.86 1.57
C VAL A 246 0.95 7.99 2.56
N SER A 247 1.47 6.87 3.06
CA SER A 247 2.64 6.86 3.94
C SER A 247 3.41 5.55 3.76
N HIS A 248 4.69 5.60 4.10
CA HIS A 248 5.54 4.43 4.26
C HIS A 248 5.79 4.03 5.73
N ASP A 249 5.24 4.77 6.69
CA ASP A 249 5.34 4.48 8.13
C ASP A 249 4.26 3.46 8.54
N ARG A 250 4.68 2.25 8.92
CA ARG A 250 3.79 1.14 9.33
C ARG A 250 2.93 1.53 10.51
N ASN A 251 3.59 1.98 11.58
CA ASN A 251 2.94 2.29 12.85
C ASN A 251 1.96 3.44 12.69
N PHE A 252 2.26 4.43 11.83
CA PHE A 252 1.31 5.48 11.51
C PHE A 252 0.08 4.94 10.78
N LEU A 253 0.26 4.11 9.76
CA LEU A 253 -0.87 3.52 9.04
C LEU A 253 -1.71 2.61 9.94
N ASP A 254 -1.09 1.83 10.80
CA ASP A 254 -1.77 0.88 11.69
C ASP A 254 -2.68 1.56 12.72
N ASN A 255 -2.25 2.72 13.23
CA ASN A 255 -3.00 3.47 14.23
C ASN A 255 -4.05 4.41 13.63
N VAL A 256 -3.88 4.88 12.39
CA VAL A 256 -4.75 5.90 11.77
C VAL A 256 -5.75 5.31 10.78
N THR A 257 -5.43 4.21 10.09
CA THR A 257 -6.24 3.74 8.96
C THR A 257 -7.18 2.59 9.33
N GLU A 258 -8.41 2.66 8.82
CA GLU A 258 -9.43 1.59 8.96
C GLU A 258 -9.50 0.68 7.73
N GLU A 259 -9.04 1.19 6.57
CA GLU A 259 -9.01 0.47 5.30
C GLU A 259 -7.68 0.68 4.56
N THR A 260 -7.15 -0.40 4.01
CA THR A 260 -5.91 -0.38 3.23
C THR A 260 -6.18 -0.44 1.73
N ILE A 261 -5.79 0.63 1.02
CA ILE A 261 -5.83 0.71 -0.45
C ILE A 261 -4.45 0.35 -1.00
N VAL A 262 -4.34 -0.78 -1.71
CA VAL A 262 -3.11 -1.20 -2.37
C VAL A 262 -3.14 -0.76 -3.82
N PHE A 263 -2.18 0.07 -4.22
CA PHE A 263 -2.02 0.50 -5.59
C PHE A 263 -0.92 -0.30 -6.29
N LYS A 264 -1.33 -1.24 -7.15
CA LYS A 264 -0.42 -2.13 -7.88
C LYS A 264 -0.92 -2.35 -9.30
N ASP A 265 -0.02 -2.39 -10.27
CA ASP A 265 -0.33 -2.63 -11.69
C ASP A 265 -1.39 -1.67 -12.26
N ARG A 266 -1.37 -0.40 -11.79
CA ARG A 266 -2.37 0.64 -12.10
C ARG A 266 -3.81 0.31 -11.68
N VAL A 267 -3.98 -0.64 -10.75
CA VAL A 267 -5.25 -1.03 -10.17
C VAL A 267 -5.26 -0.76 -8.67
N LEU A 268 -6.36 -0.19 -8.17
CA LEU A 268 -6.60 -0.01 -6.75
C LEU A 268 -7.33 -1.25 -6.20
N LYS A 269 -6.72 -1.93 -5.25
CA LYS A 269 -7.35 -3.03 -4.50
C LYS A 269 -7.63 -2.55 -3.09
N TYR A 270 -8.87 -2.76 -2.64
CA TYR A 270 -9.34 -2.34 -1.32
C TYR A 270 -9.35 -3.54 -0.38
N HIS A 271 -8.86 -3.32 0.83
CA HIS A 271 -8.82 -4.30 1.89
C HIS A 271 -9.37 -3.67 3.17
N ALA A 272 -10.29 -4.38 3.82
CA ALA A 272 -10.79 -3.97 5.13
C ALA A 272 -9.72 -4.27 6.19
N GLY A 273 -9.56 -3.36 7.15
CA GLY A 273 -8.53 -3.43 8.17
C GLY A 273 -7.34 -2.51 7.87
N ASN A 274 -6.55 -2.31 8.92
CA ASN A 274 -5.34 -1.50 8.88
C ASN A 274 -4.21 -2.20 8.08
N TYR A 275 -3.02 -1.63 8.10
CA TYR A 275 -1.92 -2.14 7.29
C TYR A 275 -1.44 -3.52 7.77
N GLU A 276 -1.30 -3.73 9.08
CA GLU A 276 -0.91 -5.00 9.70
C GLU A 276 -1.91 -6.12 9.36
N ASP A 277 -3.21 -5.84 9.44
CA ASP A 277 -4.27 -6.78 9.07
C ASP A 277 -4.15 -7.21 7.59
N TRP A 278 -3.86 -6.25 6.71
CA TRP A 278 -3.62 -6.52 5.30
C TRP A 278 -2.37 -7.38 5.08
N GLU A 279 -1.27 -7.05 5.75
CA GLU A 279 0.00 -7.76 5.66
C GLU A 279 -0.18 -9.22 6.12
N ARG A 280 -0.76 -9.44 7.31
CA ARG A 280 -1.05 -10.77 7.85
C ARG A 280 -1.94 -11.59 6.92
N ASN A 281 -3.03 -11.01 6.42
CA ASN A 281 -3.94 -11.69 5.50
C ASN A 281 -3.25 -12.05 4.17
N THR A 282 -2.41 -11.16 3.66
CA THR A 282 -1.68 -11.37 2.40
C THR A 282 -0.60 -12.44 2.56
N GLU A 283 0.15 -12.39 3.66
CA GLU A 283 1.17 -13.37 4.05
C GLU A 283 0.54 -14.77 4.21
N GLU A 284 -0.58 -14.88 4.92
CA GLU A 284 -1.33 -16.13 5.05
C GLU A 284 -1.82 -16.66 3.70
N GLN A 285 -2.35 -15.78 2.84
CA GLN A 285 -2.76 -16.16 1.49
C GLN A 285 -1.58 -16.64 0.65
N ARG A 286 -0.42 -15.98 0.73
CA ARG A 286 0.81 -16.40 0.06
C ARG A 286 1.25 -17.77 0.56
N ARG A 287 1.42 -17.96 1.88
CA ARG A 287 1.78 -19.26 2.49
C ARG A 287 0.83 -20.36 2.07
N ARG A 288 -0.48 -20.09 2.07
CA ARG A 288 -1.51 -21.04 1.61
C ARG A 288 -1.36 -21.38 0.13
N LYS A 289 -1.18 -20.39 -0.75
CA LYS A 289 -0.99 -20.62 -2.20
C LYS A 289 0.32 -21.35 -2.50
N THR A 290 1.42 -20.99 -1.85
CA THR A 290 2.72 -21.67 -1.97
C THR A 290 2.60 -23.13 -1.55
N ARG A 291 1.98 -23.42 -0.40
CA ARG A 291 1.73 -24.78 0.06
C ARG A 291 0.88 -25.59 -0.92
N LEU A 292 -0.16 -24.99 -1.51
CA LEU A 292 -0.96 -25.65 -2.53
C LEU A 292 -0.15 -25.94 -3.81
N LYS A 293 0.69 -25.00 -4.25
CA LYS A 293 1.58 -25.16 -5.42
C LYS A 293 2.61 -26.26 -5.18
N GLU A 294 3.23 -26.32 -4.00
CA GLU A 294 4.13 -27.41 -3.62
C GLU A 294 3.43 -28.76 -3.61
N LEU A 295 2.22 -28.86 -3.06
CA LEU A 295 1.45 -30.10 -3.06
C LEU A 295 1.15 -30.56 -4.48
N GLU A 296 0.85 -29.63 -5.39
CA GLU A 296 0.65 -29.92 -6.80
C GLU A 296 1.95 -30.37 -7.49
N MET A 297 3.07 -29.69 -7.24
CA MET A 297 4.38 -30.09 -7.75
C MET A 297 4.80 -31.48 -7.25
N LYS A 298 4.65 -31.76 -5.97
CA LYS A 298 4.91 -33.09 -5.38
C LYS A 298 4.01 -34.16 -6.01
N ARG A 299 2.74 -33.84 -6.34
CA ARG A 299 1.84 -34.75 -7.07
C ARG A 299 2.32 -34.99 -8.51
N LYS A 300 2.67 -33.93 -9.25
CA LYS A 300 3.22 -34.04 -10.61
C LYS A 300 4.50 -34.89 -10.62
N GLN A 301 5.43 -34.65 -9.68
CA GLN A 301 6.64 -35.46 -9.52
C GLN A 301 6.35 -36.93 -9.19
N LYS A 302 5.36 -37.21 -8.33
CA LYS A 302 4.94 -38.60 -8.04
C LYS A 302 4.34 -39.30 -9.27
N ILE A 303 3.57 -38.58 -10.08
CA ILE A 303 3.02 -39.11 -11.33
C ILE A 303 4.16 -39.38 -12.32
N VAL A 304 5.07 -38.43 -12.54
CA VAL A 304 6.22 -38.58 -13.43
C VAL A 304 7.11 -39.74 -13.01
N SER A 305 7.47 -39.84 -11.73
CA SER A 305 8.28 -40.95 -11.21
C SER A 305 7.54 -42.30 -11.28
N SER A 306 6.22 -42.34 -11.11
CA SER A 306 5.43 -43.55 -11.33
C SER A 306 5.40 -43.96 -12.81
N ILE A 307 5.32 -43.00 -13.73
CA ILE A 307 5.39 -43.25 -15.18
C ILE A 307 6.78 -43.77 -15.54
N GLN A 308 7.85 -43.17 -15.03
CA GLN A 308 9.22 -43.63 -15.25
C GLN A 308 9.44 -45.03 -14.68
N LYS A 309 8.96 -45.32 -13.46
CA LYS A 309 9.01 -46.67 -12.87
C LYS A 309 8.21 -47.68 -13.70
N ASN A 310 7.01 -47.33 -14.14
CA ASN A 310 6.18 -48.18 -14.98
C ASN A 310 6.83 -48.42 -16.36
N VAL A 311 7.50 -47.42 -16.94
CA VAL A 311 8.26 -47.55 -18.19
C VAL A 311 9.50 -48.42 -18.00
N ALA A 312 10.25 -48.24 -16.91
CA ALA A 312 11.42 -49.06 -16.60
C ALA A 312 11.03 -50.52 -16.30
N GLN A 313 9.94 -50.74 -15.56
CA GLN A 313 9.40 -52.06 -15.26
C GLN A 313 8.81 -52.74 -16.49
N ALA A 314 8.18 -51.99 -17.41
CA ALA A 314 7.73 -52.53 -18.70
C ALA A 314 8.89 -52.94 -19.61
N LYS A 315 10.03 -52.24 -19.57
CA LYS A 315 11.26 -52.63 -20.28
C LYS A 315 11.91 -53.88 -19.70
N SER A 316 11.81 -54.11 -18.39
CA SER A 316 12.44 -55.26 -17.74
C SER A 316 11.61 -56.55 -17.76
N THR A 317 10.28 -56.46 -17.93
CA THR A 317 9.37 -57.63 -17.90
C THR A 317 8.97 -58.18 -19.27
N GLY A 318 9.39 -57.56 -20.38
CA GLY A 318 9.18 -58.11 -21.73
C GLY A 318 7.71 -58.28 -22.14
N ASP A 319 6.80 -57.54 -21.51
CA ASP A 319 5.35 -57.71 -21.66
C ASP A 319 4.82 -56.80 -22.79
N ASP A 320 4.85 -57.31 -24.03
CA ASP A 320 4.59 -56.57 -25.28
C ASP A 320 3.23 -55.86 -25.35
N LYS A 321 2.25 -56.28 -24.53
CA LYS A 321 0.93 -55.63 -24.46
C LYS A 321 0.95 -54.24 -23.80
N ARG A 322 1.96 -53.92 -22.98
CA ARG A 322 2.08 -52.58 -22.35
C ARG A 322 2.87 -51.59 -23.19
N LEU A 323 3.81 -52.06 -24.02
CA LEU A 323 4.50 -51.23 -25.03
C LEU A 323 3.53 -50.72 -26.13
N GLY A 324 2.47 -51.49 -26.43
CA GLY A 324 1.41 -51.09 -27.35
C GLY A 324 0.66 -49.79 -27.00
N MET A 325 0.60 -49.39 -25.71
CA MET A 325 -0.01 -48.12 -25.31
C MET A 325 0.83 -46.88 -25.66
N VAL A 326 2.14 -47.03 -25.85
CA VAL A 326 3.01 -45.94 -26.32
C VAL A 326 3.00 -45.86 -27.86
N ALA A 327 2.85 -47.01 -28.54
CA ALA A 327 2.69 -47.08 -30.00
C ALA A 327 1.37 -46.47 -30.49
N SER A 328 0.27 -46.56 -29.71
CA SER A 328 -1.03 -45.97 -30.10
C SER A 328 -0.97 -44.44 -30.23
N ARG A 329 -0.15 -43.76 -29.42
CA ARG A 329 0.00 -42.28 -29.45
C ARG A 329 0.71 -41.77 -30.72
N LYS A 330 1.66 -42.54 -31.26
CA LYS A 330 2.32 -42.23 -32.54
C LYS A 330 1.41 -42.45 -33.74
N LYS A 331 0.52 -43.45 -33.67
CA LYS A 331 -0.43 -43.78 -34.75
C LYS A 331 -1.43 -42.64 -35.00
N MET A 332 -1.94 -42.01 -33.95
CA MET A 332 -2.87 -40.87 -34.05
C MET A 332 -2.21 -39.66 -34.74
N ARG A 333 -0.96 -39.32 -34.40
CA ARG A 333 -0.20 -38.22 -35.04
C ARG A 333 -0.03 -38.41 -36.55
N VAL A 334 0.25 -39.65 -36.97
CA VAL A 334 0.41 -39.99 -38.39
C VAL A 334 -0.94 -39.93 -39.13
N VAL A 335 -2.03 -40.36 -38.50
CA VAL A 335 -3.38 -40.27 -39.08
C VAL A 335 -3.80 -38.80 -39.24
N LEU A 336 -3.58 -37.97 -38.21
CA LEU A 336 -3.88 -36.55 -38.25
C LEU A 336 -3.06 -35.83 -39.33
N ALA A 337 -1.74 -36.08 -39.40
CA ALA A 337 -0.89 -35.51 -40.44
C ALA A 337 -1.33 -35.90 -41.86
N LYS A 338 -1.78 -37.15 -42.07
CA LYS A 338 -2.34 -37.58 -43.36
C LYS A 338 -3.65 -36.88 -43.68
N ALA A 339 -4.55 -36.72 -42.70
CA ALA A 339 -5.83 -36.05 -42.91
C ALA A 339 -5.64 -34.56 -43.26
N LEU A 340 -4.71 -33.87 -42.61
CA LEU A 340 -4.40 -32.46 -42.88
C LEU A 340 -3.69 -32.27 -44.22
N PHE A 341 -2.86 -33.23 -44.65
CA PHE A 341 -2.16 -33.16 -45.93
C PHE A 341 -3.10 -33.22 -47.15
N VAL A 342 -4.22 -33.94 -47.04
CA VAL A 342 -5.18 -34.13 -48.13
C VAL A 342 -6.01 -32.87 -48.41
N LYS A 343 -6.05 -31.90 -47.49
CA LYS A 343 -6.84 -30.65 -47.58
C LYS A 343 -8.31 -30.89 -47.98
N PRO A 344 -9.10 -31.61 -47.16
CA PRO A 344 -10.50 -31.90 -47.48
C PRO A 344 -11.38 -30.64 -47.38
N ASP A 345 -12.45 -30.53 -48.16
CA ASP A 345 -13.40 -29.38 -48.03
C ASP A 345 -14.12 -29.35 -46.67
N VAL A 346 -14.36 -30.53 -46.08
CA VAL A 346 -14.91 -30.70 -44.74
C VAL A 346 -14.02 -31.61 -43.91
N LEU A 347 -13.51 -31.11 -42.78
CA LEU A 347 -12.67 -31.86 -41.85
C LEU A 347 -13.42 -32.14 -40.54
N LEU A 348 -13.65 -33.42 -40.24
CA LEU A 348 -14.27 -33.87 -38.99
C LEU A 348 -13.19 -34.41 -38.04
N LEU A 349 -13.06 -33.82 -36.86
CA LEU A 349 -12.09 -34.22 -35.85
C LEU A 349 -12.80 -34.64 -34.56
N ASP A 350 -12.64 -35.91 -34.19
CA ASP A 350 -13.14 -36.46 -32.92
C ASP A 350 -11.99 -36.62 -31.94
N GLU A 351 -11.99 -35.79 -30.90
CA GLU A 351 -10.98 -35.66 -29.85
C GLU A 351 -9.53 -35.59 -30.37
N PRO A 352 -9.19 -34.62 -31.24
CA PRO A 352 -7.87 -34.55 -31.88
C PRO A 352 -6.73 -34.26 -30.89
N THR A 353 -7.04 -33.73 -29.71
CA THR A 353 -6.07 -33.43 -28.65
C THR A 353 -5.64 -34.69 -27.88
N ASN A 354 -6.44 -35.76 -27.93
CA ASN A 354 -6.11 -37.00 -27.24
C ASN A 354 -4.81 -37.58 -27.82
N HIS A 355 -3.87 -37.85 -26.92
CA HIS A 355 -2.55 -38.41 -27.24
C HIS A 355 -1.53 -37.45 -27.90
N LEU A 356 -1.83 -36.14 -27.96
CA LEU A 356 -0.85 -35.10 -28.32
C LEU A 356 -0.14 -34.54 -27.07
N ASP A 357 1.09 -34.04 -27.25
CA ASP A 357 1.79 -33.23 -26.24
C ASP A 357 1.46 -31.75 -26.44
N LEU A 358 1.73 -30.94 -25.41
CA LEU A 358 1.34 -29.52 -25.40
C LEU A 358 1.86 -28.75 -26.63
N PRO A 359 3.13 -28.91 -27.09
CA PRO A 359 3.59 -28.24 -28.31
C PRO A 359 2.81 -28.65 -29.57
N ALA A 360 2.45 -29.93 -29.72
CA ALA A 360 1.68 -30.39 -30.88
C ALA A 360 0.22 -29.91 -30.83
N ILE A 361 -0.35 -29.76 -29.62
CA ILE A 361 -1.69 -29.17 -29.45
C ILE A 361 -1.67 -27.71 -29.88
N LEU A 362 -0.70 -26.92 -29.41
CA LEU A 362 -0.57 -25.51 -29.78
C LEU A 362 -0.35 -25.32 -31.29
N TRP A 363 0.52 -26.13 -31.89
CA TRP A 363 0.72 -26.12 -33.34
C TRP A 363 -0.56 -26.46 -34.11
N LEU A 364 -1.32 -27.48 -33.66
CA LEU A 364 -2.58 -27.86 -34.30
C LEU A 364 -3.63 -26.76 -34.17
N GLN A 365 -3.71 -26.08 -33.02
CA GLN A 365 -4.61 -24.93 -32.83
C GLN A 365 -4.29 -23.82 -33.83
N GLU A 366 -3.02 -23.43 -33.92
CA GLU A 366 -2.56 -22.39 -34.83
C GLU A 366 -2.80 -22.76 -36.30
N TYR A 367 -2.52 -24.02 -36.67
CA TYR A 367 -2.76 -24.52 -38.02
C TYR A 367 -4.25 -24.49 -38.39
N LEU A 368 -5.13 -24.98 -37.51
CA LEU A 368 -6.57 -25.01 -37.79
C LEU A 368 -7.17 -23.60 -37.86
N ALA A 369 -6.78 -22.70 -36.96
CA ALA A 369 -7.21 -21.31 -36.96
C ALA A 369 -6.77 -20.54 -38.22
N GLN A 370 -5.55 -20.75 -38.70
CA GLN A 370 -5.08 -20.12 -39.95
C GLN A 370 -5.72 -20.75 -41.20
N SER A 371 -6.03 -22.05 -41.15
CA SER A 371 -6.61 -22.78 -42.28
C SER A 371 -8.07 -22.41 -42.56
N SER A 372 -8.87 -22.12 -41.53
CA SER A 372 -10.26 -21.68 -41.69
C SER A 372 -10.35 -20.30 -42.35
N GLU A 373 -9.47 -19.36 -42.00
CA GLU A 373 -9.45 -18.01 -42.56
C GLU A 373 -9.02 -17.96 -44.04
N THR A 374 -8.13 -18.87 -44.47
CA THR A 374 -7.45 -18.74 -45.77
C THR A 374 -8.02 -19.64 -46.86
N SER A 375 -8.72 -20.73 -46.52
CA SER A 375 -9.06 -21.81 -47.48
C SER A 375 -10.55 -22.12 -47.66
N GLY A 376 -11.45 -21.51 -46.88
CA GLY A 376 -12.90 -21.80 -46.97
C GLY A 376 -13.30 -23.22 -46.53
N GLN A 377 -12.38 -23.95 -45.90
CA GLN A 377 -12.57 -25.29 -45.38
C GLN A 377 -13.50 -25.28 -44.15
N THR A 378 -14.52 -26.16 -44.13
CA THR A 378 -15.40 -26.32 -42.96
C THR A 378 -14.81 -27.33 -41.99
N ILE A 379 -14.57 -26.94 -40.74
CA ILE A 379 -13.97 -27.79 -39.72
C ILE A 379 -14.99 -28.03 -38.60
N VAL A 380 -15.27 -29.29 -38.29
CA VAL A 380 -16.12 -29.67 -37.16
C VAL A 380 -15.28 -30.45 -36.16
N VAL A 381 -15.13 -29.91 -34.96
CA VAL A 381 -14.34 -30.51 -33.89
C VAL A 381 -15.24 -30.92 -32.74
N VAL A 382 -15.12 -32.19 -32.31
CA VAL A 382 -15.60 -32.67 -31.02
C VAL A 382 -14.39 -32.80 -30.11
N SER A 383 -14.37 -32.11 -28.98
CA SER A 383 -13.26 -32.17 -28.03
C SER A 383 -13.75 -31.94 -26.61
N HIS A 384 -13.09 -32.57 -25.65
CA HIS A 384 -13.24 -32.27 -24.22
C HIS A 384 -12.23 -31.22 -23.72
N ASP A 385 -11.28 -30.81 -24.57
CA ASP A 385 -10.31 -29.76 -24.28
C ASP A 385 -10.90 -28.37 -24.56
N ARG A 386 -11.21 -27.64 -23.50
CA ARG A 386 -11.89 -26.33 -23.54
C ARG A 386 -11.06 -25.27 -24.24
N ASN A 387 -9.79 -25.15 -23.85
CA ASN A 387 -8.88 -24.16 -24.44
C ASN A 387 -8.66 -24.42 -25.94
N PHE A 388 -8.69 -25.70 -26.34
CA PHE A 388 -8.63 -26.05 -27.76
C PHE A 388 -9.88 -25.61 -28.52
N LEU A 389 -11.07 -25.82 -27.96
CA LEU A 389 -12.30 -25.31 -28.57
C LEU A 389 -12.33 -23.79 -28.61
N ASP A 390 -11.91 -23.12 -27.52
CA ASP A 390 -11.93 -21.66 -27.42
C ASP A 390 -11.08 -20.96 -28.47
N ASN A 391 -9.93 -21.55 -28.81
CA ASN A 391 -8.99 -20.99 -29.76
C ASN A 391 -9.26 -21.39 -31.22
N VAL A 392 -10.06 -22.43 -31.47
CA VAL A 392 -10.26 -23.00 -32.82
C VAL A 392 -11.69 -22.83 -33.33
N THR A 393 -12.67 -22.70 -32.44
CA THR A 393 -14.09 -22.66 -32.82
C THR A 393 -14.67 -21.27 -32.72
N GLU A 394 -15.45 -20.89 -33.73
CA GLU A 394 -16.20 -19.63 -33.77
C GLU A 394 -17.69 -19.83 -33.42
N GLU A 395 -18.19 -21.05 -33.54
CA GLU A 395 -19.54 -21.47 -33.17
C GLU A 395 -19.52 -22.74 -32.31
N THR A 396 -20.36 -22.76 -31.27
CA THR A 396 -20.45 -23.89 -30.34
C THR A 396 -21.78 -24.62 -30.52
N ILE A 397 -21.71 -25.92 -30.85
CA ILE A 397 -22.89 -26.79 -30.96
C ILE A 397 -22.98 -27.67 -29.71
N VAL A 398 -24.05 -27.50 -28.92
CA VAL A 398 -24.27 -28.29 -27.72
C VAL A 398 -25.31 -29.37 -27.98
N PHE A 399 -24.88 -30.62 -27.91
CA PHE A 399 -25.76 -31.77 -27.96
C PHE A 399 -26.23 -32.14 -26.55
N LYS A 400 -27.50 -31.88 -26.24
CA LYS A 400 -28.10 -32.24 -24.96
C LYS A 400 -29.54 -32.71 -25.14
N ASP A 401 -29.92 -33.76 -24.43
CA ASP A 401 -31.27 -34.33 -24.46
C ASP A 401 -31.73 -34.75 -25.87
N ARG A 402 -30.79 -35.27 -26.68
CA ARG A 402 -30.95 -35.63 -28.10
C ARG A 402 -31.30 -34.47 -29.03
N VAL A 403 -31.08 -33.22 -28.60
CA VAL A 403 -31.30 -32.01 -29.40
C VAL A 403 -29.97 -31.28 -29.58
N LEU A 404 -29.69 -30.82 -30.80
CA LEU A 404 -28.56 -29.94 -31.11
C LEU A 404 -29.00 -28.49 -30.93
N LYS A 405 -28.24 -27.72 -30.17
CA LYS A 405 -28.43 -26.28 -29.99
C LYS A 405 -27.19 -25.55 -30.44
N TYR A 406 -27.40 -24.60 -31.34
CA TYR A 406 -26.35 -23.78 -31.93
C TYR A 406 -26.21 -22.49 -31.12
N HIS A 407 -24.98 -22.14 -30.79
CA HIS A 407 -24.64 -20.92 -30.07
C HIS A 407 -23.53 -20.20 -30.85
N ALA A 408 -23.73 -18.91 -31.09
CA ALA A 408 -22.69 -18.06 -31.64
C ALA A 408 -21.61 -17.82 -30.58
N GLY A 409 -20.35 -17.90 -30.98
CA GLY A 409 -19.19 -17.79 -30.10
C GLY A 409 -18.62 -19.14 -29.67
N ASN A 410 -17.45 -19.06 -29.04
CA ASN A 410 -16.68 -20.22 -28.61
C ASN A 410 -17.19 -20.82 -27.29
N TYR A 411 -16.49 -21.84 -26.77
CA TYR A 411 -16.97 -22.60 -25.61
C TYR A 411 -17.02 -21.74 -24.32
N GLU A 412 -16.07 -20.83 -24.13
CA GLU A 412 -16.02 -19.89 -22.99
C GLU A 412 -17.21 -18.92 -23.01
N ASP A 413 -17.56 -18.37 -24.17
CA ASP A 413 -18.73 -17.50 -24.33
C ASP A 413 -20.05 -18.22 -23.97
N TRP A 414 -20.16 -19.50 -24.37
CA TRP A 414 -21.30 -20.34 -23.99
C TRP A 414 -21.32 -20.65 -22.49
N GLU A 415 -20.17 -20.97 -21.89
CA GLU A 415 -20.07 -21.27 -20.45
C GLU A 415 -20.44 -20.04 -19.60
N ARG A 416 -19.96 -18.85 -19.98
CA ARG A 416 -20.27 -17.58 -19.30
C ARG A 416 -21.77 -17.27 -19.32
N ASN A 417 -22.40 -17.36 -20.49
CA ASN A 417 -23.83 -17.13 -20.65
C ASN A 417 -24.67 -18.17 -19.87
N THR A 418 -24.19 -19.41 -19.80
CA THR A 418 -24.86 -20.49 -19.05
C THR A 418 -24.68 -20.34 -17.53
N GLU A 419 -23.53 -19.87 -17.07
CA GLU A 419 -23.25 -19.58 -15.66
C GLU A 419 -24.07 -18.41 -15.13
N GLU A 420 -24.27 -17.34 -15.91
CA GLU A 420 -25.17 -16.25 -15.53
C GLU A 420 -26.61 -16.74 -15.33
N GLN A 421 -27.11 -17.59 -16.24
CA GLN A 421 -28.43 -18.21 -16.09
C GLN A 421 -28.51 -19.14 -14.87
N ARG A 422 -27.43 -19.88 -14.56
CA ARG A 422 -27.35 -20.72 -13.34
C ARG A 422 -27.30 -19.86 -12.08
N ARG A 423 -26.53 -18.78 -12.03
CA ARG A 423 -26.50 -17.84 -10.91
C ARG A 423 -27.87 -17.22 -10.66
N ARG A 424 -28.59 -16.85 -11.73
CA ARG A 424 -29.97 -16.35 -11.64
C ARG A 424 -30.94 -17.39 -11.04
N LYS A 425 -30.86 -18.65 -11.49
CA LYS A 425 -31.65 -19.77 -10.91
C LYS A 425 -31.26 -20.12 -9.47
N THR A 426 -29.97 -20.04 -9.13
CA THR A 426 -29.48 -20.34 -7.78
C THR A 426 -29.91 -19.27 -6.79
N ARG A 427 -29.87 -17.99 -7.19
CA ARG A 427 -30.38 -16.86 -6.42
C ARG A 427 -31.89 -16.96 -6.15
N LEU A 428 -32.66 -17.47 -7.12
CA LEU A 428 -34.08 -17.81 -6.94
C LEU A 428 -34.30 -18.95 -5.92
N LYS A 429 -33.51 -20.04 -6.00
CA LYS A 429 -33.57 -21.14 -5.02
C LYS A 429 -33.15 -20.73 -3.62
N GLU A 430 -32.19 -19.81 -3.50
CA GLU A 430 -31.69 -19.29 -2.23
C GLU A 430 -32.73 -18.39 -1.54
N LEU A 431 -33.46 -17.58 -2.31
CA LEU A 431 -34.65 -16.86 -1.83
C LEU A 431 -35.75 -17.82 -1.35
N GLU A 432 -35.94 -18.94 -2.04
CA GLU A 432 -36.88 -20.00 -1.67
C GLU A 432 -36.46 -20.74 -0.37
N MET A 433 -35.17 -21.02 -0.21
CA MET A 433 -34.60 -21.61 1.00
C MET A 433 -34.72 -20.67 2.20
N LYS A 434 -34.50 -19.37 2.02
CA LYS A 434 -34.75 -18.36 3.06
C LYS A 434 -36.23 -18.30 3.46
N ARG A 435 -37.17 -18.46 2.51
CA ARG A 435 -38.61 -18.62 2.81
C ARG A 435 -38.88 -19.89 3.63
N LYS A 436 -38.32 -21.03 3.24
CA LYS A 436 -38.47 -22.31 3.97
C LYS A 436 -37.85 -22.27 5.37
N GLN A 437 -36.70 -21.61 5.56
CA GLN A 437 -36.09 -21.42 6.88
C GLN A 437 -36.94 -20.54 7.79
N LYS A 438 -37.59 -19.49 7.27
CA LYS A 438 -38.56 -18.69 8.04
C LYS A 438 -39.77 -19.53 8.49
N ILE A 439 -40.21 -20.48 7.66
CA ILE A 439 -41.27 -21.43 8.03
C ILE A 439 -40.78 -22.39 9.11
N VAL A 440 -39.58 -22.96 8.97
CA VAL A 440 -39.00 -23.88 9.98
C VAL A 440 -38.78 -23.18 11.32
N SER A 441 -38.31 -21.93 11.33
CA SER A 441 -38.14 -21.18 12.58
C SER A 441 -39.47 -20.81 13.23
N SER A 442 -40.53 -20.57 12.45
CA SER A 442 -41.89 -20.42 12.97
C SER A 442 -42.43 -21.72 13.59
N ILE A 443 -42.15 -22.87 12.96
CA ILE A 443 -42.52 -24.20 13.49
C ILE A 443 -41.73 -24.51 14.76
N GLN A 444 -40.44 -24.16 14.83
CA GLN A 444 -39.63 -24.34 16.05
C GLN A 444 -40.11 -23.45 17.20
N LYS A 445 -40.55 -22.21 16.93
CA LYS A 445 -41.21 -21.35 17.92
C LYS A 445 -42.53 -21.97 18.41
N ASN A 446 -43.35 -22.51 17.51
CA ASN A 446 -44.59 -23.19 17.89
C ASN A 446 -44.33 -24.49 18.70
N VAL A 447 -43.25 -25.21 18.39
CA VAL A 447 -42.82 -26.40 19.15
C VAL A 447 -42.28 -26.03 20.53
N ALA A 448 -41.58 -24.89 20.66
CA ALA A 448 -41.14 -24.37 21.96
C ALA A 448 -42.34 -23.93 22.82
N GLN A 449 -43.37 -23.35 22.19
CA GLN A 449 -44.63 -22.97 22.83
C GLN A 449 -45.51 -24.17 23.22
N ALA A 450 -45.37 -25.30 22.51
CA ALA A 450 -46.01 -26.57 22.88
C ALA A 450 -45.27 -27.33 24.01
N LYS A 451 -44.00 -27.01 24.29
CA LYS A 451 -43.26 -27.60 25.42
C LYS A 451 -43.66 -27.00 26.77
N SER A 452 -44.31 -25.84 26.81
CA SER A 452 -44.75 -25.19 28.05
C SER A 452 -46.12 -25.65 28.55
N THR A 453 -46.81 -26.55 27.83
CA THR A 453 -48.18 -26.98 28.13
C THR A 453 -48.32 -28.44 28.60
N GLY A 454 -47.21 -29.13 28.88
CA GLY A 454 -47.20 -30.31 29.76
C GLY A 454 -48.12 -31.47 29.35
N ASP A 455 -47.99 -31.98 28.13
CA ASP A 455 -48.78 -33.12 27.64
C ASP A 455 -47.89 -34.35 27.32
N ASP A 456 -47.90 -35.32 28.24
CA ASP A 456 -46.81 -36.26 28.51
C ASP A 456 -46.92 -37.62 27.76
N LYS A 457 -47.35 -37.62 26.49
CA LYS A 457 -47.56 -38.88 25.72
C LYS A 457 -46.82 -39.01 24.38
N ARG A 458 -45.80 -38.19 24.10
CA ARG A 458 -45.01 -38.31 22.85
C ARG A 458 -43.48 -38.34 22.99
N LEU A 459 -42.94 -38.52 24.20
CA LEU A 459 -41.49 -38.61 24.44
C LEU A 459 -40.92 -40.05 24.59
N GLY A 460 -41.77 -41.08 24.67
CA GLY A 460 -41.33 -42.48 24.85
C GLY A 460 -40.91 -43.24 23.57
N MET A 461 -41.20 -42.73 22.37
CA MET A 461 -41.11 -43.54 21.13
C MET A 461 -39.75 -43.47 20.40
N VAL A 462 -38.87 -42.54 20.78
CA VAL A 462 -37.56 -42.35 20.11
C VAL A 462 -36.41 -43.04 20.86
N ALA A 463 -36.51 -43.23 22.18
CA ALA A 463 -35.49 -43.92 22.98
C ALA A 463 -35.52 -45.46 22.84
N SER A 464 -36.70 -46.06 22.55
CA SER A 464 -36.86 -47.51 22.40
C SER A 464 -36.28 -48.07 21.09
N ARG A 465 -36.28 -47.28 20.01
CA ARG A 465 -35.73 -47.70 18.70
C ARG A 465 -34.20 -47.74 18.64
N LYS A 466 -33.51 -46.87 19.39
CA LYS A 466 -32.04 -46.81 19.43
C LYS A 466 -31.44 -48.02 20.16
N LYS A 467 -32.12 -48.53 21.20
CA LYS A 467 -31.68 -49.68 22.02
C LYS A 467 -31.85 -51.05 21.33
N LYS A 468 -32.86 -51.19 20.45
CA LYS A 468 -33.07 -52.42 19.64
C LYS A 468 -32.08 -52.57 18.48
N ILE A 469 -31.56 -51.47 17.93
CA ILE A 469 -30.61 -51.50 16.82
C ILE A 469 -29.18 -51.84 17.32
N LEU A 470 -28.77 -51.29 18.46
CA LEU A 470 -27.44 -51.56 19.04
C LEU A 470 -27.29 -53.00 19.58
N SER A 471 -28.34 -53.56 20.17
CA SER A 471 -28.35 -54.95 20.66
C SER A 471 -28.38 -56.01 19.53
N SER A 472 -28.97 -55.67 18.38
CA SER A 472 -28.94 -56.47 17.15
C SER A 472 -27.53 -56.52 16.52
N ILE A 473 -26.81 -55.39 16.55
CA ILE A 473 -25.47 -55.29 15.95
C ILE A 473 -24.44 -56.07 16.78
N GLN A 474 -24.52 -56.03 18.11
CA GLN A 474 -23.60 -56.78 18.98
C GLN A 474 -23.81 -58.30 18.96
N LYS A 475 -25.07 -58.77 18.87
CA LYS A 475 -25.36 -60.22 18.75
C LYS A 475 -24.84 -60.83 17.44
N ASN A 476 -24.92 -60.09 16.33
CA ASN A 476 -24.45 -60.57 15.02
C ASN A 476 -22.91 -60.58 14.88
N VAL A 477 -22.20 -59.74 15.65
CA VAL A 477 -20.73 -59.71 15.66
C VAL A 477 -20.14 -60.85 16.50
N ALA A 478 -20.78 -61.18 17.63
CA ALA A 478 -20.34 -62.29 18.48
C ALA A 478 -20.54 -63.66 17.80
N GLN A 479 -21.65 -63.84 17.07
CA GLN A 479 -21.98 -65.08 16.38
C GLN A 479 -21.15 -65.34 15.11
N ALA A 480 -20.49 -64.30 14.57
CA ALA A 480 -19.62 -64.41 13.39
C ALA A 480 -18.18 -64.83 13.71
N LYS A 481 -17.74 -64.72 14.98
CA LYS A 481 -16.40 -65.14 15.41
C LYS A 481 -16.32 -66.65 15.74
N SER A 482 -17.44 -67.32 15.97
CA SER A 482 -17.46 -68.72 16.43
C SER A 482 -17.66 -69.78 15.35
N THR A 483 -17.97 -69.43 14.09
CA THR A 483 -18.31 -70.42 13.04
C THR A 483 -17.45 -70.39 11.76
N GLY A 484 -16.33 -69.65 11.75
CA GLY A 484 -15.24 -69.89 10.78
C GLY A 484 -15.57 -69.82 9.28
N ASP A 485 -16.55 -69.02 8.85
CA ASP A 485 -17.07 -69.06 7.47
C ASP A 485 -16.64 -67.83 6.63
N ALA A 486 -15.69 -68.03 5.70
CA ALA A 486 -14.96 -66.96 4.99
C ALA A 486 -15.83 -66.04 4.10
N LYS A 487 -17.04 -66.47 3.71
CA LYS A 487 -17.94 -65.66 2.86
C LYS A 487 -18.62 -64.49 3.58
N ARG A 488 -18.76 -64.52 4.91
CA ARG A 488 -19.42 -63.44 5.68
C ARG A 488 -18.48 -62.28 6.05
N LEU A 489 -17.18 -62.52 6.22
CA LEU A 489 -16.16 -61.47 6.39
C LEU A 489 -16.07 -60.54 5.17
N GLY A 490 -16.18 -61.10 3.95
CA GLY A 490 -16.29 -60.33 2.71
C GLY A 490 -17.54 -59.44 2.65
N MET A 491 -18.64 -59.86 3.27
CA MET A 491 -19.89 -59.09 3.33
C MET A 491 -19.81 -57.92 4.32
N VAL A 492 -19.05 -58.07 5.42
CA VAL A 492 -18.75 -56.99 6.38
C VAL A 492 -17.76 -55.99 5.78
N ALA A 493 -16.73 -56.45 5.05
CA ALA A 493 -15.82 -55.58 4.30
C ALA A 493 -16.54 -54.81 3.17
N SER A 494 -17.50 -55.46 2.50
CA SER A 494 -18.40 -54.84 1.51
C SER A 494 -19.31 -53.78 2.13
N ARG A 495 -19.87 -54.03 3.32
CA ARG A 495 -20.71 -53.06 4.05
C ARG A 495 -19.90 -51.88 4.63
N LYS A 496 -18.66 -52.10 5.06
CA LYS A 496 -17.72 -51.02 5.46
C LYS A 496 -17.35 -50.12 4.27
N LYS A 497 -17.08 -50.72 3.10
CA LYS A 497 -16.89 -50.00 1.82
C LYS A 497 -18.15 -49.30 1.28
N LYS A 498 -19.34 -49.74 1.71
CA LYS A 498 -20.63 -49.11 1.37
C LYS A 498 -20.91 -47.90 2.28
N LEU A 499 -20.41 -47.91 3.52
CA LEU A 499 -20.48 -46.79 4.45
C LEU A 499 -19.57 -45.63 4.03
N GLU A 500 -18.37 -45.93 3.49
CA GLU A 500 -17.46 -44.94 2.88
C GLU A 500 -17.99 -44.35 1.55
N ARG A 501 -19.12 -44.84 1.03
CA ARG A 501 -19.72 -44.44 -0.26
C ARG A 501 -21.05 -43.70 -0.13
N LEU A 502 -21.46 -43.31 1.08
CA LEU A 502 -22.60 -42.42 1.28
C LEU A 502 -22.15 -40.98 1.02
N GLY A 503 -22.18 -40.60 -0.26
CA GLY A 503 -21.85 -39.24 -0.71
C GLY A 503 -21.83 -39.04 -2.24
N MET A 504 -22.38 -39.96 -3.04
CA MET A 504 -22.50 -39.77 -4.50
C MET A 504 -23.90 -40.10 -4.98
N GLU A 505 -24.56 -39.15 -5.64
CA GLU A 505 -25.85 -39.35 -6.29
C GLU A 505 -25.70 -40.16 -7.59
N ARG A 506 -26.73 -40.95 -7.90
CA ARG A 506 -26.90 -41.63 -9.19
C ARG A 506 -27.94 -40.88 -10.02
N LEU A 507 -27.65 -40.68 -11.30
CA LEU A 507 -28.67 -40.30 -12.29
C LEU A 507 -29.55 -41.51 -12.65
N GLU A 508 -30.76 -41.24 -13.12
CA GLU A 508 -31.85 -42.23 -13.32
C GLU A 508 -31.56 -43.31 -14.36
N ASP A 509 -30.55 -43.14 -15.23
CA ASP A 509 -30.26 -44.09 -16.33
C ASP A 509 -29.15 -45.13 -16.01
N GLY A 510 -28.88 -45.39 -14.73
CA GLY A 510 -28.04 -46.50 -14.28
C GLY A 510 -26.53 -46.41 -14.60
N LYS A 511 -26.08 -45.46 -15.44
CA LYS A 511 -24.66 -45.20 -15.70
C LYS A 511 -24.02 -44.47 -14.52
N ARG A 512 -22.86 -44.97 -14.10
CA ARG A 512 -22.03 -44.36 -13.05
C ARG A 512 -21.22 -43.23 -13.65
N PHE A 513 -21.61 -41.99 -13.39
CA PHE A 513 -20.75 -40.84 -13.67
C PHE A 513 -19.62 -40.84 -12.64
N LYS A 514 -18.38 -41.02 -13.11
CA LYS A 514 -17.18 -40.73 -12.31
C LYS A 514 -16.78 -39.33 -12.72
N GLU A 515 -17.04 -38.35 -11.85
CA GLU A 515 -16.55 -37.00 -12.02
C GLU A 515 -15.01 -37.08 -12.05
N SER A 516 -14.44 -37.12 -13.24
CA SER A 516 -13.00 -36.97 -13.41
C SER A 516 -12.67 -35.55 -12.96
N TYR A 517 -12.02 -35.46 -11.81
CA TYR A 517 -11.42 -34.25 -11.21
C TYR A 517 -10.33 -33.63 -12.11
N HIS A 518 -10.56 -33.49 -13.40
CA HIS A 518 -9.67 -32.85 -14.38
C HIS A 518 -10.41 -31.73 -15.10
N GLY A 519 -11.25 -30.98 -14.37
CA GLY A 519 -11.38 -29.57 -14.71
C GLY A 519 -10.05 -28.92 -14.39
N PHE A 520 -9.40 -28.33 -15.40
CA PHE A 520 -8.21 -27.51 -15.24
C PHE A 520 -8.41 -26.58 -14.04
N ARG A 521 -7.69 -26.82 -12.95
CA ARG A 521 -7.61 -25.83 -11.89
C ARG A 521 -6.87 -24.66 -12.51
N LYS A 522 -7.47 -23.46 -12.46
CA LYS A 522 -6.73 -22.21 -12.73
C LYS A 522 -5.39 -22.33 -12.05
N GLU A 523 -4.32 -22.08 -12.80
CA GLU A 523 -2.96 -22.12 -12.28
C GLU A 523 -2.93 -21.30 -10.98
N ILE A 524 -2.33 -21.86 -9.93
CA ILE A 524 -2.22 -21.16 -8.66
C ILE A 524 -1.21 -20.03 -8.86
N VAL A 525 -1.72 -18.87 -9.29
CA VAL A 525 -0.95 -17.64 -9.39
C VAL A 525 -0.75 -17.12 -7.97
N ILE A 526 0.45 -17.34 -7.47
CA ILE A 526 0.96 -16.66 -6.28
C ILE A 526 1.16 -15.22 -6.72
N GLU A 527 0.42 -14.28 -6.12
CA GLU A 527 0.75 -12.88 -6.30
C GLU A 527 2.11 -12.67 -5.64
N GLU A 528 3.16 -12.53 -6.46
CA GLU A 528 4.48 -12.15 -5.98
C GLU A 528 4.34 -10.80 -5.26
N GLY A 529 5.00 -10.68 -4.11
CA GLY A 529 5.11 -9.41 -3.40
C GLY A 529 5.78 -8.34 -4.27
N PHE A 530 5.87 -7.14 -3.73
CA PHE A 530 6.67 -6.08 -4.36
C PHE A 530 8.11 -6.58 -4.47
N LYS A 531 8.60 -6.89 -5.69
CA LYS A 531 9.99 -7.29 -5.90
C LYS A 531 10.87 -6.08 -5.67
N THR A 532 11.48 -5.97 -4.50
CA THR A 532 12.53 -4.99 -4.21
C THR A 532 13.88 -5.64 -4.44
N ALA A 533 14.79 -4.90 -5.07
CA ALA A 533 16.15 -5.37 -5.24
C ALA A 533 16.85 -5.36 -3.86
N PRO A 534 17.53 -6.45 -3.47
CA PRO A 534 18.19 -6.54 -2.18
C PRO A 534 19.26 -5.46 -2.04
N ILE A 535 19.53 -5.07 -0.80
CA ILE A 535 20.62 -4.17 -0.44
C ILE A 535 21.69 -5.03 0.22
N LEU A 536 22.90 -4.99 -0.31
CA LEU A 536 24.06 -5.65 0.29
C LEU A 536 25.09 -4.59 0.64
N ILE A 537 25.36 -4.43 1.94
CA ILE A 537 26.42 -3.55 2.43
C ILE A 537 27.71 -4.36 2.48
N PRO A 538 28.81 -3.90 1.86
CA PRO A 538 30.06 -4.63 1.91
C PRO A 538 30.59 -4.71 3.36
N PRO A 539 31.19 -5.83 3.77
CA PRO A 539 31.73 -5.96 5.12
C PRO A 539 32.85 -4.93 5.32
N PRO A 540 33.05 -4.43 6.55
CA PRO A 540 34.11 -3.46 6.84
C PRO A 540 35.46 -4.03 6.37
N GLU A 541 36.34 -3.16 5.89
CA GLU A 541 37.66 -3.64 5.51
C GLU A 541 38.41 -4.16 6.76
N PRO A 542 39.03 -5.36 6.70
CA PRO A 542 39.61 -5.99 7.87
C PRO A 542 40.63 -5.09 8.56
N PHE A 543 40.40 -4.88 9.86
CA PHE A 543 41.21 -3.99 10.67
C PHE A 543 41.55 -4.68 12.00
N ASN A 544 42.81 -5.14 12.13
CA ASN A 544 43.30 -5.76 13.36
C ASN A 544 43.53 -4.68 14.43
N PHE A 545 42.56 -4.51 15.32
CA PHE A 545 42.63 -3.56 16.42
C PHE A 545 42.38 -4.26 17.76
N PRO A 546 43.36 -4.27 18.67
CA PRO A 546 43.20 -4.90 19.98
C PRO A 546 42.46 -4.00 21.00
N GLY A 547 42.17 -2.75 20.66
CA GLY A 547 41.50 -1.80 21.55
C GLY A 547 39.99 -1.97 21.59
N LYS A 548 39.36 -1.50 22.68
CA LYS A 548 37.91 -1.62 22.91
C LYS A 548 37.07 -0.53 22.23
N THR A 549 37.67 0.60 21.84
CA THR A 549 36.94 1.79 21.37
C THR A 549 37.57 2.34 20.09
N PHE A 550 36.76 2.55 19.04
CA PHE A 550 37.15 3.17 17.77
C PHE A 550 37.08 4.70 17.82
N LEU A 551 36.02 5.22 18.44
CA LEU A 551 35.70 6.63 18.51
C LEU A 551 35.21 6.95 19.92
N GLN A 552 35.82 7.93 20.57
CA GLN A 552 35.52 8.34 21.93
C GLN A 552 35.28 9.84 22.00
N LEU A 553 34.16 10.23 22.60
CA LEU A 553 33.81 11.61 22.92
C LEU A 553 33.97 11.78 24.43
N SER A 554 34.72 12.79 24.86
CA SER A 554 34.99 13.10 26.27
C SER A 554 34.50 14.50 26.62
N GLU A 555 33.39 14.57 27.37
CA GLU A 555 32.75 15.81 27.85
C GLU A 555 32.53 16.88 26.76
N VAL A 556 32.19 16.42 25.55
CA VAL A 556 32.08 17.27 24.37
C VAL A 556 30.92 18.24 24.51
N SER A 557 31.19 19.52 24.30
CA SER A 557 30.17 20.55 24.18
C SER A 557 30.34 21.31 22.87
N PHE A 558 29.22 21.68 22.25
CA PHE A 558 29.22 22.37 20.96
C PHE A 558 28.18 23.48 20.87
N LYS A 559 28.58 24.56 20.22
CA LYS A 559 27.77 25.75 19.97
C LYS A 559 28.07 26.30 18.57
N TYR A 560 27.02 26.59 17.80
CA TYR A 560 27.18 27.22 16.48
C TYR A 560 27.68 28.66 16.60
N LYS A 561 28.52 29.08 15.64
CA LYS A 561 29.05 30.45 15.56
C LYS A 561 27.89 31.45 15.50
N GLY A 562 27.92 32.48 16.36
CA GLY A 562 26.87 33.52 16.42
C GLY A 562 25.61 33.15 17.20
N SER A 563 25.40 31.89 17.58
CA SER A 563 24.35 31.51 18.54
C SER A 563 24.82 31.86 19.95
N SER A 564 23.90 32.07 20.90
CA SER A 564 24.22 32.07 22.35
C SER A 564 24.00 30.70 22.98
N LYS A 565 23.13 29.87 22.36
CA LYS A 565 22.65 28.59 22.86
C LYS A 565 23.63 27.45 22.55
N THR A 566 24.05 26.75 23.59
CA THR A 566 24.79 25.48 23.49
C THR A 566 23.84 24.38 23.02
N VAL A 567 24.21 23.67 21.95
CA VAL A 567 23.37 22.62 21.34
C VAL A 567 23.70 21.25 21.91
N ILE A 568 24.98 20.97 22.15
CA ILE A 568 25.46 19.75 22.80
C ILE A 568 26.20 20.16 24.06
N ASN A 569 25.87 19.52 25.19
CA ASN A 569 26.39 19.89 26.50
C ASN A 569 26.99 18.67 27.22
N LYS A 570 28.31 18.69 27.42
CA LYS A 570 29.10 17.69 28.15
C LYS A 570 28.74 16.23 27.82
N VAL A 571 28.70 15.90 26.52
CA VAL A 571 28.38 14.55 26.05
C VAL A 571 29.63 13.68 26.02
N SER A 572 29.55 12.51 26.66
CA SER A 572 30.55 11.45 26.56
C SER A 572 29.93 10.21 25.94
N LEU A 573 30.59 9.62 24.94
CA LEU A 573 30.11 8.45 24.20
C LEU A 573 31.29 7.68 23.63
N ASP A 574 31.30 6.37 23.86
CA ASP A 574 32.31 5.45 23.33
C ASP A 574 31.66 4.51 22.31
N ILE A 575 32.28 4.40 21.13
CA ILE A 575 31.85 3.53 20.04
C ILE A 575 32.92 2.48 19.81
N GLY A 576 32.62 1.23 20.16
CA GLY A 576 33.48 0.06 19.94
C GLY A 576 33.15 -0.72 18.66
N PRO A 577 33.94 -1.75 18.33
CA PRO A 577 33.64 -2.68 17.24
C PRO A 577 32.26 -3.34 17.42
N GLY A 578 31.48 -3.43 16.35
CA GLY A 578 30.15 -4.07 16.35
C GLY A 578 29.06 -3.32 17.13
N ALA A 579 29.36 -2.16 17.74
CA ALA A 579 28.38 -1.41 18.54
C ALA A 579 27.10 -1.11 17.75
N ARG A 580 25.95 -1.23 18.41
CA ARG A 580 24.62 -0.88 17.87
C ARG A 580 24.03 0.22 18.73
N ILE A 581 23.89 1.42 18.17
CA ILE A 581 23.47 2.61 18.93
C ILE A 581 22.30 3.29 18.23
N GLY A 582 21.17 3.43 18.93
CA GLY A 582 20.04 4.24 18.47
C GLY A 582 19.96 5.57 19.21
N LEU A 583 19.83 6.68 18.48
CA LEU A 583 19.69 8.02 19.03
C LEU A 583 18.25 8.51 18.94
N LEU A 584 17.65 8.79 20.09
CA LEU A 584 16.26 9.21 20.26
C LEU A 584 16.19 10.67 20.72
N GLY A 585 15.16 11.40 20.32
CA GLY A 585 14.92 12.77 20.80
C GLY A 585 14.05 13.59 19.86
N PRO A 586 13.46 14.69 20.35
CA PRO A 586 12.65 15.58 19.51
C PRO A 586 13.50 16.30 18.47
N ASN A 587 12.87 16.93 17.49
CA ASN A 587 13.60 17.72 16.50
C ASN A 587 14.24 18.97 17.12
N GLY A 588 15.38 19.37 16.57
CA GLY A 588 16.17 20.49 17.09
C GLY A 588 16.90 20.24 18.43
N CYS A 589 16.88 19.02 18.99
CA CYS A 589 17.62 18.72 20.23
C CYS A 589 19.12 18.47 20.03
N GLY A 590 19.60 18.42 18.78
CA GLY A 590 21.02 18.25 18.47
C GLY A 590 21.44 16.86 17.95
N LYS A 591 20.51 15.96 17.57
CA LYS A 591 20.85 14.62 17.05
C LYS A 591 21.82 14.69 15.86
N SER A 592 21.46 15.41 14.81
CA SER A 592 22.32 15.60 13.63
C SER A 592 23.60 16.36 13.95
N THR A 593 23.57 17.29 14.91
CA THR A 593 24.79 17.97 15.40
C THR A 593 25.75 16.98 16.07
N LEU A 594 25.24 16.05 16.88
CA LEU A 594 26.03 14.97 17.47
C LEU A 594 26.57 14.03 16.38
N MET A 595 25.77 13.68 15.37
CA MET A 595 26.23 12.87 14.23
C MET A 595 27.37 13.55 13.46
N ASN A 596 27.29 14.86 13.23
CA ASN A 596 28.36 15.62 12.57
C ASN A 596 29.65 15.68 13.42
N LEU A 597 29.54 15.75 14.76
CA LEU A 597 30.69 15.64 15.66
C LEU A 597 31.32 14.25 15.60
N LEU A 598 30.50 13.18 15.53
CA LEU A 598 30.98 11.80 15.36
C LEU A 598 31.67 11.59 14.00
N ALA A 599 31.12 12.16 12.94
CA ALA A 599 31.69 12.11 11.59
C ALA A 599 32.99 12.93 11.47
N GLY A 600 33.22 13.88 12.38
CA GLY A 600 34.33 14.82 12.32
C GLY A 600 34.12 15.97 11.32
N GLU A 601 32.87 16.24 10.91
CA GLU A 601 32.51 17.42 10.11
C GLU A 601 32.46 18.70 10.96
N LEU A 602 32.24 18.56 12.27
CA LEU A 602 32.26 19.66 13.24
C LEU A 602 33.34 19.43 14.28
N GLU A 603 33.98 20.52 14.70
CA GLU A 603 34.92 20.52 15.82
C GLU A 603 34.20 20.90 17.13
N PRO A 604 34.49 20.20 18.24
CA PRO A 604 33.89 20.53 19.53
C PRO A 604 34.36 21.91 20.03
N THR A 605 33.48 22.62 20.73
CA THR A 605 33.86 23.90 21.38
C THR A 605 34.60 23.65 22.69
N LEU A 606 34.20 22.61 23.43
CA LEU A 606 34.85 22.11 24.64
C LEU A 606 34.87 20.58 24.60
N GLY A 607 35.80 19.96 25.32
CA GLY A 607 35.99 18.52 25.33
C GLY A 607 36.84 18.03 24.15
N GLU A 608 36.92 16.70 23.99
CA GLU A 608 37.80 16.07 23.00
C GLU A 608 37.08 14.94 22.24
N VAL A 609 37.37 14.82 20.94
CA VAL A 609 36.96 13.68 20.10
C VAL A 609 38.21 12.90 19.67
N LYS A 610 38.36 11.69 20.19
CA LYS A 610 39.46 10.77 19.83
C LYS A 610 38.97 9.74 18.82
N LYS A 611 39.59 9.73 17.65
CA LYS A 611 39.33 8.74 16.59
C LYS A 611 40.59 7.96 16.26
N HIS A 612 40.46 6.67 16.01
CA HIS A 612 41.58 5.89 15.49
C HIS A 612 41.97 6.36 14.07
N HIS A 613 43.27 6.49 13.79
CA HIS A 613 43.77 7.12 12.56
C HIS A 613 43.41 6.37 11.24
N ARG A 614 43.17 5.05 11.32
CA ARG A 614 42.70 4.22 10.18
C ARG A 614 41.19 4.03 10.13
N LEU A 615 40.45 4.68 11.03
CA LEU A 615 39.00 4.51 11.12
C LEU A 615 38.32 5.21 9.94
N ARG A 616 37.74 4.40 9.04
CA ARG A 616 36.77 4.88 8.05
C ARG A 616 35.38 4.95 8.65
N ILE A 617 34.76 6.13 8.54
CA ILE A 617 33.39 6.41 8.95
C ILE A 617 32.58 6.69 7.69
N GLY A 618 31.48 5.97 7.50
CA GLY A 618 30.51 6.25 6.46
C GLY A 618 29.34 7.03 7.07
N TYR A 619 29.12 8.26 6.63
CA TYR A 619 28.07 9.12 7.17
C TYR A 619 26.98 9.41 6.14
N PHE A 620 25.79 8.88 6.40
CA PHE A 620 24.56 9.20 5.70
C PHE A 620 23.82 10.31 6.47
N SER A 621 24.09 11.55 6.11
CA SER A 621 23.35 12.73 6.61
C SER A 621 21.98 12.88 5.95
N GLN A 622 21.08 13.62 6.59
CA GLN A 622 19.77 13.97 6.02
C GLN A 622 19.87 14.67 4.65
N HIS A 623 20.94 15.47 4.42
CA HIS A 623 21.15 16.22 3.17
C HIS A 623 22.02 15.48 2.15
N THR A 624 22.40 14.22 2.39
CA THR A 624 23.31 13.49 1.49
C THR A 624 22.72 13.36 0.10
N VAL A 625 21.41 13.11 0.01
CA VAL A 625 20.69 13.00 -1.26
C VAL A 625 20.63 14.36 -1.98
N ASP A 626 20.49 15.46 -1.23
CA ASP A 626 20.44 16.81 -1.79
C ASP A 626 21.83 17.29 -2.28
N LYS A 627 22.90 16.79 -1.66
CA LYS A 627 24.29 17.04 -2.09
C LYS A 627 24.66 16.33 -3.40
N LEU A 628 23.82 15.43 -3.92
CA LEU A 628 24.08 14.75 -5.18
C LEU A 628 24.00 15.72 -6.37
N GLU A 629 25.01 15.69 -7.23
CA GLU A 629 24.99 16.50 -8.45
C GLU A 629 24.08 15.87 -9.49
N LEU A 630 22.86 16.43 -9.62
CA LEU A 630 21.80 15.87 -10.46
C LEU A 630 22.21 15.69 -11.93
N ASN A 631 23.16 16.49 -12.43
CA ASN A 631 23.60 16.42 -13.82
C ASN A 631 24.59 15.27 -14.09
N LEU A 632 25.22 14.71 -13.05
CA LEU A 632 26.14 13.59 -13.16
C LEU A 632 25.41 12.25 -13.16
N THR A 633 26.09 11.21 -13.66
CA THR A 633 25.68 9.81 -13.47
C THR A 633 26.18 9.28 -12.12
N PRO A 634 25.55 8.24 -11.53
CA PRO A 634 26.06 7.60 -10.32
C PRO A 634 27.54 7.21 -10.38
N LEU A 635 28.01 6.72 -11.55
CA LEU A 635 29.43 6.37 -11.76
C LEU A 635 30.34 7.61 -11.69
N GLN A 636 29.98 8.68 -12.39
CA GLN A 636 30.74 9.93 -12.38
C GLN A 636 30.77 10.56 -10.98
N GLN A 637 29.64 10.49 -10.26
CA GLN A 637 29.55 10.98 -8.88
C GLN A 637 30.46 10.19 -7.95
N LEU A 638 30.56 8.86 -8.13
CA LEU A 638 31.44 8.00 -7.35
C LEU A 638 32.93 8.34 -7.60
N VAL A 639 33.34 8.43 -8.86
CA VAL A 639 34.71 8.82 -9.24
C VAL A 639 35.05 10.20 -8.69
N LYS A 640 34.11 11.15 -8.74
CA LYS A 640 34.30 12.49 -8.20
C LYS A 640 34.41 12.53 -6.67
N SER A 641 33.69 11.64 -5.98
CA SER A 641 33.70 11.55 -4.52
C SER A 641 35.00 10.93 -4.00
N TYR A 642 35.72 10.18 -4.84
CA TYR A 642 36.96 9.48 -4.50
C TYR A 642 38.05 9.72 -5.56
N PRO A 643 38.56 10.97 -5.69
CA PRO A 643 39.51 11.33 -6.74
C PRO A 643 40.86 10.61 -6.62
N ASP A 644 41.23 10.18 -5.41
CA ASP A 644 42.51 9.52 -5.11
C ASP A 644 42.48 8.00 -5.38
N VAL A 645 41.33 7.46 -5.82
CA VAL A 645 41.13 6.02 -6.01
C VAL A 645 40.83 5.73 -7.47
N VAL A 646 41.61 4.82 -8.05
CA VAL A 646 41.34 4.33 -9.41
C VAL A 646 40.16 3.36 -9.36
N ILE A 647 39.00 3.83 -9.78
CA ILE A 647 37.75 3.07 -9.75
C ILE A 647 37.46 2.53 -11.15
N SER A 648 37.45 1.21 -11.30
CA SER A 648 36.99 0.55 -12.52
C SER A 648 35.48 0.71 -12.68
N GLU A 649 35.02 0.97 -13.91
CA GLU A 649 33.59 1.08 -14.22
C GLU A 649 32.82 -0.20 -13.86
N ASN A 650 33.45 -1.37 -14.04
CA ASN A 650 32.84 -2.66 -13.70
C ASN A 650 32.67 -2.83 -12.20
N ASP A 651 33.65 -2.43 -11.39
CA ASP A 651 33.59 -2.53 -9.93
C ASP A 651 32.52 -1.59 -9.38
N ALA A 652 32.47 -0.36 -9.89
CA ALA A 652 31.44 0.61 -9.53
C ALA A 652 30.04 0.11 -9.91
N ARG A 653 29.87 -0.48 -11.11
CA ARG A 653 28.59 -1.09 -11.54
C ARG A 653 28.19 -2.26 -10.65
N SER A 654 29.15 -3.12 -10.30
CA SER A 654 28.90 -4.27 -9.41
C SER A 654 28.46 -3.79 -8.02
N HIS A 655 29.13 -2.78 -7.48
CA HIS A 655 28.79 -2.16 -6.19
C HIS A 655 27.39 -1.56 -6.19
N PHE A 656 27.07 -0.70 -7.17
CA PHE A 656 25.72 -0.15 -7.29
C PHE A 656 24.66 -1.24 -7.55
N GLY A 657 25.01 -2.28 -8.30
CA GLY A 657 24.16 -3.45 -8.53
C GLY A 657 23.81 -4.18 -7.23
N SER A 658 24.76 -4.32 -6.31
CA SER A 658 24.56 -4.91 -4.98
C SER A 658 23.60 -4.12 -4.09
N LEU A 659 23.38 -2.84 -4.39
CA LEU A 659 22.44 -1.94 -3.71
C LEU A 659 21.12 -1.80 -4.48
N GLY A 660 20.91 -2.62 -5.51
CA GLY A 660 19.70 -2.64 -6.32
C GLY A 660 19.62 -1.58 -7.41
N ILE A 661 20.74 -0.93 -7.77
CA ILE A 661 20.84 -0.05 -8.93
C ILE A 661 21.66 -0.75 -10.00
N SER A 662 21.00 -1.45 -10.92
CA SER A 662 21.64 -2.23 -11.97
C SER A 662 21.23 -1.78 -13.37
N GLY A 663 22.14 -1.89 -14.34
CA GLY A 663 21.86 -1.60 -15.74
C GLY A 663 21.80 -0.10 -16.03
N GLU A 664 20.76 0.32 -16.74
CA GLU A 664 20.62 1.67 -17.28
C GLU A 664 20.57 2.82 -16.23
N PRO A 665 19.94 2.66 -15.04
CA PRO A 665 19.97 3.69 -13.99
C PRO A 665 21.36 4.10 -13.52
N VAL A 666 22.36 3.23 -13.61
CA VAL A 666 23.76 3.52 -13.25
C VAL A 666 24.44 4.46 -14.24
N THR A 667 23.95 4.48 -15.48
CA THR A 667 24.48 5.27 -16.60
C THR A 667 23.66 6.51 -16.94
N ARG A 668 22.46 6.64 -16.38
CA ARG A 668 21.62 7.82 -16.56
C ARG A 668 21.95 8.90 -15.53
N SER A 669 21.61 10.13 -15.86
CA SER A 669 21.76 11.28 -14.96
C SER A 669 20.90 11.09 -13.70
N ILE A 670 21.48 11.43 -12.54
CA ILE A 670 20.84 11.32 -11.22
C ILE A 670 19.51 12.11 -11.17
N ARG A 671 19.36 13.18 -11.96
CA ARG A 671 18.11 13.94 -12.12
C ARG A 671 16.92 13.05 -12.48
N THR A 672 17.13 12.04 -13.33
CA THR A 672 16.08 11.15 -13.81
C THR A 672 15.71 10.03 -12.84
N LEU A 673 16.53 9.81 -11.81
CA LEU A 673 16.31 8.79 -10.80
C LEU A 673 15.20 9.22 -9.82
N SER A 674 14.41 8.25 -9.39
CA SER A 674 13.42 8.43 -8.31
C SER A 674 14.12 8.73 -6.96
N GLY A 675 13.38 9.30 -6.00
CA GLY A 675 13.92 9.59 -4.66
C GLY A 675 14.56 8.36 -3.99
N GLY A 676 13.89 7.21 -4.01
CA GLY A 676 14.44 5.96 -3.47
C GLY A 676 15.70 5.46 -4.21
N GLN A 677 15.77 5.65 -5.53
CA GLN A 677 16.99 5.34 -6.28
C GLN A 677 18.13 6.30 -5.93
N ARG A 678 17.87 7.60 -5.76
CA ARG A 678 18.89 8.57 -5.31
C ARG A 678 19.39 8.26 -3.91
N ASN A 679 18.50 7.82 -3.00
CA ASN A 679 18.87 7.34 -1.67
C ASN A 679 19.82 6.13 -1.76
N ARG A 680 19.49 5.13 -2.59
CA ARG A 680 20.38 3.98 -2.87
C ARG A 680 21.73 4.41 -3.50
N VAL A 681 21.76 5.42 -4.37
CA VAL A 681 23.02 5.98 -4.90
C VAL A 681 23.85 6.59 -3.75
N ALA A 682 23.24 7.42 -2.92
CA ALA A 682 23.90 8.05 -1.78
C ALA A 682 24.48 7.00 -0.81
N LEU A 683 23.71 5.95 -0.49
CA LEU A 683 24.19 4.82 0.30
C LEU A 683 25.37 4.12 -0.39
N GLY A 684 25.32 3.98 -1.71
CA GLY A 684 26.42 3.41 -2.50
C GLY A 684 27.69 4.22 -2.46
N LEU A 685 27.60 5.54 -2.51
CA LEU A 685 28.76 6.40 -2.33
C LEU A 685 29.42 6.15 -0.96
N ILE A 686 28.63 6.17 0.11
CA ILE A 686 29.14 6.05 1.49
C ILE A 686 29.73 4.67 1.78
N THR A 687 29.12 3.61 1.25
CA THR A 687 29.53 2.22 1.52
C THR A 687 30.67 1.73 0.64
N PHE A 688 31.01 2.45 -0.44
CA PHE A 688 32.05 2.04 -1.40
C PHE A 688 33.40 1.78 -0.74
N HIS A 689 33.81 2.64 0.21
CA HIS A 689 35.07 2.51 0.93
C HIS A 689 35.04 1.55 2.14
N ARG A 690 34.00 0.71 2.27
CA ARG A 690 33.91 -0.33 3.31
C ARG A 690 34.16 0.24 4.73
N PRO A 691 33.29 1.16 5.19
CA PRO A 691 33.46 1.84 6.47
C PRO A 691 33.39 0.87 7.66
N HIS A 692 34.06 1.21 8.77
CA HIS A 692 33.98 0.43 10.02
C HIS A 692 32.85 0.92 10.94
N VAL A 693 32.50 2.20 10.81
CA VAL A 693 31.38 2.84 11.52
C VAL A 693 30.43 3.41 10.48
N LEU A 694 29.16 3.02 10.52
CA LEU A 694 28.09 3.63 9.75
C LEU A 694 27.27 4.55 10.65
N LEU A 695 27.17 5.81 10.25
CA LEU A 695 26.35 6.83 10.88
C LEU A 695 25.17 7.10 9.95
N LEU A 696 23.95 6.77 10.35
CA LEU A 696 22.74 6.91 9.53
C LEU A 696 21.78 7.89 10.19
N ASP A 697 21.52 9.03 9.54
CA ASP A 697 20.61 10.06 10.00
C ASP A 697 19.37 10.12 9.08
N GLU A 698 18.24 9.64 9.58
CA GLU A 698 16.93 9.60 8.91
C GLU A 698 16.96 8.92 7.51
N ILE A 699 17.66 7.81 7.40
CA ILE A 699 17.86 7.07 6.14
C ILE A 699 16.56 6.48 5.55
N THR A 700 15.56 6.21 6.40
CA THR A 700 14.27 5.63 5.99
C THR A 700 13.39 6.61 5.21
N ASN A 701 13.71 7.90 5.24
CA ASN A 701 12.97 8.91 4.49
C ASN A 701 13.00 8.64 2.99
N HIS A 702 11.82 8.77 2.37
CA HIS A 702 11.61 8.58 0.94
C HIS A 702 11.91 7.16 0.41
N LEU A 703 12.10 6.18 1.30
CA LEU A 703 12.20 4.77 0.94
C LEU A 703 10.82 4.14 0.95
N ASP A 704 10.57 3.27 -0.03
CA ASP A 704 9.39 2.41 0.03
C ASP A 704 9.62 1.25 0.99
N MET A 705 8.52 0.70 1.47
CA MET A 705 8.48 -0.29 2.52
C MET A 705 9.38 -1.51 2.27
N GLY A 706 9.34 -2.07 1.06
CA GLY A 706 10.20 -3.21 0.72
C GLY A 706 11.68 -2.83 0.59
N THR A 707 12.02 -1.56 0.36
CA THR A 707 13.41 -1.09 0.42
C THR A 707 13.86 -0.89 1.86
N VAL A 708 12.99 -0.42 2.75
CA VAL A 708 13.27 -0.34 4.20
C VAL A 708 13.54 -1.73 4.75
N GLU A 709 12.74 -2.74 4.40
CA GLU A 709 12.98 -4.15 4.77
C GLU A 709 14.36 -4.64 4.30
N SER A 710 14.69 -4.46 3.02
CA SER A 710 16.01 -4.82 2.49
C SER A 710 17.15 -4.06 3.18
N LEU A 711 16.94 -2.82 3.60
CA LEU A 711 17.92 -2.04 4.35
C LEU A 711 18.10 -2.58 5.77
N VAL A 712 17.02 -2.95 6.46
CA VAL A 712 17.06 -3.59 7.77
C VAL A 712 17.87 -4.88 7.70
N GLU A 713 17.57 -5.76 6.74
CA GLU A 713 18.32 -7.01 6.53
C GLU A 713 19.83 -6.74 6.33
N ALA A 714 20.16 -5.74 5.50
CA ALA A 714 21.54 -5.35 5.23
C ALA A 714 22.27 -4.81 6.47
N LEU A 715 21.59 -4.02 7.30
CA LEU A 715 22.16 -3.41 8.52
C LEU A 715 22.30 -4.43 9.67
N CYS A 716 21.38 -5.38 9.77
CA CYS A 716 21.48 -6.49 10.72
C CYS A 716 22.72 -7.35 10.40
N GLY A 717 22.93 -7.65 9.10
CA GLY A 717 24.09 -8.40 8.61
C GLY A 717 25.43 -7.64 8.60
N PHE A 718 25.44 -6.33 8.83
CA PHE A 718 26.67 -5.52 8.77
C PHE A 718 27.57 -5.76 9.99
N GLU A 719 28.82 -6.18 9.81
CA GLU A 719 29.73 -6.51 10.93
C GLU A 719 30.33 -5.28 11.65
N GLY A 720 30.28 -4.10 11.04
CA GLY A 720 30.82 -2.87 11.62
C GLY A 720 29.94 -2.28 12.74
N ALA A 721 30.39 -1.17 13.32
CA ALA A 721 29.61 -0.40 14.28
C ALA A 721 28.56 0.46 13.55
N LEU A 722 27.41 0.65 14.18
CA LEU A 722 26.25 1.31 13.61
C LEU A 722 25.65 2.29 14.62
N VAL A 723 25.49 3.55 14.19
CA VAL A 723 24.79 4.60 14.94
C VAL A 723 23.64 5.11 14.07
N VAL A 724 22.42 5.02 14.57
CA VAL A 724 21.20 5.31 13.80
C VAL A 724 20.36 6.37 14.51
N VAL A 725 19.91 7.36 13.74
CA VAL A 725 18.84 8.28 14.09
C VAL A 725 17.69 7.99 13.13
N SER A 726 16.51 7.69 13.66
CA SER A 726 15.29 7.58 12.85
C SER A 726 14.06 7.87 13.69
N HIS A 727 13.01 8.36 13.05
CA HIS A 727 11.66 8.42 13.63
C HIS A 727 10.83 7.16 13.39
N ASP A 728 11.28 6.25 12.53
CA ASP A 728 10.63 4.98 12.27
C ASP A 728 10.93 4.00 13.42
N VAL A 729 9.92 3.83 14.28
CA VAL A 729 9.98 2.97 15.47
C VAL A 729 10.17 1.50 15.07
N TRP A 730 9.52 1.04 14.00
CA TRP A 730 9.65 -0.33 13.53
C TRP A 730 11.08 -0.58 13.05
N PHE A 731 11.63 0.32 12.24
CA PHE A 731 13.02 0.25 11.76
C PHE A 731 14.03 0.22 12.91
N LEU A 732 13.88 1.10 13.91
CA LEU A 732 14.76 1.11 15.09
C LEU A 732 14.64 -0.17 15.92
N LYS A 733 13.42 -0.69 16.14
CA LYS A 733 13.21 -1.96 16.86
C LYS A 733 13.98 -3.09 16.16
N GLN A 734 13.83 -3.22 14.84
CA GLN A 734 14.50 -4.29 14.08
C GLN A 734 16.03 -4.16 14.09
N VAL A 735 16.57 -2.96 13.92
CA VAL A 735 18.03 -2.75 13.75
C VAL A 735 18.80 -2.69 15.09
N ILE A 736 18.17 -2.23 16.16
CA ILE A 736 18.81 -2.00 17.46
C ILE A 736 18.43 -3.07 18.50
N GLU A 737 17.14 -3.46 18.58
CA GLU A 737 16.65 -4.42 19.58
C GLU A 737 16.63 -5.87 19.05
N GLY A 738 16.55 -6.07 17.73
CA GLY A 738 16.49 -7.38 17.10
C GLY A 738 15.07 -7.96 17.02
N GLN A 739 14.91 -9.14 16.39
CA GLN A 739 13.63 -9.85 16.35
C GLN A 739 13.46 -10.73 17.59
N GLU A 740 12.24 -10.78 18.14
CA GLU A 740 11.89 -11.60 19.32
C GLU A 740 12.02 -13.12 19.07
N ASP A 741 12.10 -13.55 17.81
CA ASP A 741 12.14 -14.98 17.42
C ASP A 741 13.56 -15.58 17.30
N ASP A 742 14.62 -14.77 17.39
CA ASP A 742 16.01 -15.24 17.29
C ASP A 742 16.59 -15.57 18.67
N GLU A 743 16.04 -16.60 19.33
CA GLU A 743 16.58 -17.12 20.61
C GLU A 743 17.95 -17.84 20.47
N GLU A 744 18.48 -18.01 19.26
CA GLU A 744 19.65 -18.88 19.00
C GLU A 744 20.99 -18.17 18.68
N GLU A 745 21.07 -16.83 18.56
CA GLU A 745 22.37 -16.14 18.42
C GLU A 745 22.56 -15.02 19.44
N GLY A 746 23.31 -15.32 20.51
CA GLY A 746 23.71 -14.35 21.52
C GLY A 746 24.63 -13.24 20.97
N GLU A 747 24.60 -12.09 21.67
CA GLU A 747 25.62 -11.01 21.67
C GLU A 747 25.48 -9.80 20.73
N LYS A 748 24.27 -9.33 20.37
CA LYS A 748 24.12 -7.95 19.84
C LYS A 748 22.99 -7.15 20.50
N GLU A 749 23.01 -7.01 21.82
CA GLU A 749 22.12 -6.03 22.48
C GLU A 749 22.53 -4.60 22.10
N GLY A 750 21.69 -3.92 21.32
CA GLY A 750 21.87 -2.51 21.00
C GLY A 750 21.53 -1.58 22.17
N VAL A 751 22.10 -0.39 22.17
CA VAL A 751 21.92 0.62 23.21
C VAL A 751 21.18 1.83 22.66
N LEU A 752 20.09 2.21 23.31
CA LEU A 752 19.37 3.44 23.01
C LEU A 752 19.90 4.60 23.86
N TYR A 753 20.15 5.74 23.25
CA TYR A 753 20.45 6.99 23.94
C TYR A 753 19.42 8.05 23.56
N ARG A 754 19.02 8.84 24.55
CA ARG A 754 18.15 9.99 24.37
C ARG A 754 18.95 11.28 24.45
N VAL A 755 18.85 12.10 23.40
CA VAL A 755 19.31 13.48 23.39
C VAL A 755 18.20 14.39 23.96
N THR A 756 18.51 15.15 24.98
CA THR A 756 17.56 16.07 25.64
C THR A 756 17.53 17.43 24.95
N LYS A 757 16.48 18.25 25.18
CA LYS A 757 16.41 19.63 24.68
C LYS A 757 17.55 20.54 25.19
N GLN A 758 18.22 20.14 26.29
CA GLN A 758 19.37 20.84 26.87
C GLN A 758 20.71 20.36 26.27
N GLY A 759 20.69 19.44 25.30
CA GLY A 759 21.90 18.95 24.64
C GLY A 759 22.65 17.85 25.39
N GLU A 760 22.07 17.31 26.47
CA GLU A 760 22.64 16.19 27.22
C GLU A 760 22.27 14.85 26.56
N LEU A 761 23.20 13.89 26.61
CA LEU A 761 23.00 12.50 26.18
C LEU A 761 22.73 11.61 27.39
N ARG A 762 21.60 10.89 27.41
CA ARG A 762 21.24 9.97 28.50
C ARG A 762 20.89 8.59 27.96
N GLN A 763 21.48 7.54 28.51
CA GLN A 763 21.16 6.16 28.11
C GLN A 763 19.71 5.82 28.49
N TRP A 764 19.03 5.09 27.61
CA TRP A 764 17.66 4.61 27.76
C TRP A 764 17.65 3.08 27.78
N THR A 765 17.24 2.49 28.91
CA THR A 765 17.33 1.04 29.15
C THR A 765 15.98 0.32 29.17
N LYS A 766 14.87 1.05 28.99
CA LYS A 766 13.50 0.50 29.14
C LYS A 766 12.91 -0.04 27.82
N GLY A 767 13.71 -0.09 26.76
CA GLY A 767 13.26 -0.44 25.40
C GLY A 767 12.51 0.68 24.68
N LEU A 768 12.30 0.50 23.38
CA LEU A 768 11.72 1.50 22.48
C LEU A 768 10.22 1.69 22.73
N GLU A 769 9.47 0.64 23.02
CA GLU A 769 8.03 0.72 23.31
C GLU A 769 7.74 1.61 24.53
N ALA A 770 8.51 1.44 25.62
CA ALA A 770 8.39 2.29 26.81
C ALA A 770 8.78 3.75 26.52
N TYR A 771 9.68 3.99 25.55
CA TYR A 771 9.99 5.34 25.09
C TYR A 771 8.81 5.95 24.35
N VAL A 772 8.21 5.23 23.40
CA VAL A 772 7.03 5.67 22.65
C VAL A 772 5.87 5.97 23.60
N GLU A 773 5.58 5.08 24.55
CA GLU A 773 4.51 5.27 25.54
C GLU A 773 4.74 6.52 26.40
N ARG A 774 5.99 6.76 26.81
CA ARG A 774 6.37 7.97 27.55
C ARG A 774 6.13 9.23 26.71
N VAL A 775 6.52 9.23 25.44
CA VAL A 775 6.34 10.38 24.55
C VAL A 775 4.85 10.60 24.31
N HIS A 776 4.09 9.53 24.04
CA HIS A 776 2.64 9.59 23.86
C HIS A 776 1.95 10.21 25.08
N LYS A 777 2.32 9.82 26.31
CA LYS A 777 1.78 10.42 27.55
C LYS A 777 2.06 11.93 27.67
N SER A 778 3.14 12.42 27.07
CA SER A 778 3.48 13.85 27.07
C SER A 778 2.78 14.67 25.99
N VAL A 779 2.10 14.01 25.06
CA VAL A 779 1.53 14.61 23.85
C VAL A 779 -0.01 14.53 23.80
N LYS A 780 -0.61 13.75 24.73
CA LYS A 780 -2.07 13.60 24.82
C LYS A 780 -2.79 14.96 24.80
N LEU A 781 -3.77 15.05 23.90
CA LEU A 781 -4.62 16.21 23.65
C LEU A 781 -5.42 16.65 24.89
#